data_AF-A0A5B1BEY0-F1
#
_entry.id   AF-A0A5B1BEY0-F1
#
_cell.length_a   1.000
_cell.length_b   1.000
_cell.length_c   1.000
_cell.angle_alpha   90.00
_cell.angle_beta   90.00
_cell.angle_gamma   90.00
#
_symmetry.space_group_name_H-M   'P 1'
#
loop_
_entity.id
_entity.type
_entity.pdbx_description
1 polymer ?
#
loop_
_entity_poly.entity_id
_entity_poly.type
_entity_poly.pdbx_seq_one_letter_code
_entity_poly.pdbx_strand_id
1 'polypeptide(L)'
;MKKQSLKVAPVSELHILVKNAEEQNQKLNHENLGFLSFSNGFMPQISLKTSLPKEFEVWDRIASQLPVLFKNQTMIEELQKLPNLSSKLNSLDDEYLLRSSSILSFLAHAFVRCSKNINIEVPSAIIDPWKIVTRRLSRPAPFMSYIDLIVYNYKLIDSRKSFTVENLDLLIPIIGNQEERVFYLVQTEILKKSTEIFQEVIKIHDAMLTEDDTAIDVSLQHIKKTIVKITNHIFPKINPNPNSSTYVNPIIWAKTVAPFAVPIHENIQGPSGTSSPLFHLLDTFLERPLYNSELGREALLIREWYPKNWRDFLSSVHKISFREYMHKRNNKQLKTAYLDVQNCYFGENGFLDIHKKKVYSYLQAAFKVGRSLTIGGFQGEFDKRAWEEVDDALIHSKSERSIPNINECPFFNNKVGKGQKYFLSQIATHTNAENGYWLILDKSVYDITKFLTKHPGGQVVIKMHVGLDATKEFKRVGHTVSSAVLSMIKKYKIGDFMMPVFLDKELQIAHKNWSNALSLCTEMLNAFILDTSINDKELILLQEQKEDMLSPLKQVLSLDLLVRFKKEYLESLFKIIEKCITTNLVSEDMILKVHTYKNDADNDETNNDRNFVSQKINKDEIFLNTLKNELIKGNQIYEQYHGMNPYEFELLHNDVEEKLIEIITDYLESQKQEITN
;
A
#
# COMPACT_ATOMS: atom_id res chain seq x y z
N MET A 1 -39.51 -56.43 -7.17
CA MET A 1 -38.75 -55.18 -7.40
C MET A 1 -38.99 -54.23 -6.23
N LYS A 2 -38.10 -54.21 -5.22
CA LYS A 2 -38.15 -53.23 -4.14
C LYS A 2 -37.53 -51.93 -4.65
N LYS A 3 -38.30 -50.84 -4.69
CA LYS A 3 -37.80 -49.49 -4.91
C LYS A 3 -36.76 -49.17 -3.82
N GLN A 4 -35.49 -49.14 -4.18
CA GLN A 4 -34.47 -48.47 -3.37
C GLN A 4 -34.85 -46.99 -3.36
N SER A 5 -35.42 -46.52 -2.26
CA SER A 5 -35.45 -45.09 -1.96
C SER A 5 -33.99 -44.65 -1.85
N LEU A 6 -33.51 -43.87 -2.81
CA LEU A 6 -32.26 -43.10 -2.69
C LEU A 6 -32.38 -42.28 -1.39
N LYS A 7 -31.75 -42.75 -0.30
CA LYS A 7 -31.57 -41.94 0.90
C LYS A 7 -30.65 -40.79 0.48
N VAL A 8 -31.21 -39.59 0.38
CA VAL A 8 -30.41 -38.37 0.18
C VAL A 8 -29.40 -38.31 1.32
N ALA A 9 -28.12 -38.17 0.99
CA ALA A 9 -27.06 -38.03 1.99
C ALA A 9 -27.39 -36.85 2.91
N PRO A 10 -27.11 -36.96 4.23
CA PRO A 10 -27.35 -35.85 5.15
C PRO A 10 -26.50 -34.64 4.74
N VAL A 11 -27.11 -33.45 4.75
CA VAL A 11 -26.45 -32.17 4.43
C VAL A 11 -26.40 -31.29 5.69
N SER A 12 -25.35 -30.50 5.81
CA SER A 12 -25.10 -29.62 6.96
C SER A 12 -26.06 -28.43 7.03
N GLU A 13 -26.19 -27.84 8.22
CA GLU A 13 -26.89 -26.56 8.39
C GLU A 13 -26.30 -25.47 7.48
N LEU A 14 -24.97 -25.49 7.29
CA LEU A 14 -24.26 -24.58 6.41
C LEU A 14 -24.71 -24.74 4.95
N HIS A 15 -24.86 -25.97 4.47
CA HIS A 15 -25.38 -26.26 3.13
C HIS A 15 -26.80 -25.73 2.95
N ILE A 16 -27.69 -26.00 3.92
CA ILE A 16 -29.09 -25.56 3.89
C ILE A 16 -29.17 -24.02 3.88
N LEU A 17 -28.33 -23.35 4.68
CA LEU A 17 -28.26 -21.89 4.75
C LEU A 17 -27.92 -21.28 3.40
N VAL A 18 -26.91 -21.80 2.69
CA VAL A 18 -26.51 -21.30 1.37
C VAL A 18 -27.64 -21.50 0.36
N LYS A 19 -28.29 -22.67 0.36
CA LYS A 19 -29.43 -22.95 -0.51
C LYS A 19 -30.58 -21.97 -0.28
N ASN A 20 -30.94 -21.72 0.99
CA ASN A 20 -32.01 -20.80 1.34
C ASN A 20 -31.69 -19.35 0.93
N ALA A 21 -30.44 -18.91 1.11
CA ALA A 21 -30.00 -17.59 0.69
C ALA A 21 -30.07 -17.43 -0.84
N GLU A 22 -29.66 -18.46 -1.59
CA GLU A 22 -29.73 -18.49 -3.06
C GLU A 22 -31.18 -18.42 -3.55
N GLU A 23 -32.09 -19.23 -2.98
CA GLU A 23 -33.52 -19.20 -3.30
C GLU A 23 -34.17 -17.84 -2.94
N GLN A 24 -33.79 -17.26 -1.81
CA GLN A 24 -34.27 -15.94 -1.40
C GLN A 24 -33.82 -14.84 -2.36
N ASN A 25 -32.54 -14.82 -2.72
CA ASN A 25 -31.97 -13.86 -3.66
C ASN A 25 -32.65 -13.96 -5.04
N GLN A 26 -32.89 -15.18 -5.54
CA GLN A 26 -33.61 -15.40 -6.79
C GLN A 26 -35.05 -14.90 -6.72
N LYS A 27 -35.77 -15.18 -5.63
CA LYS A 27 -37.14 -14.71 -5.42
C LYS A 27 -37.24 -13.18 -5.38
N LEU A 28 -36.25 -12.51 -4.80
CA LEU A 28 -36.18 -11.05 -4.71
C LEU A 28 -35.67 -10.39 -5.99
N ASN A 29 -35.09 -11.15 -6.93
CA ASN A 29 -34.40 -10.65 -8.12
C ASN A 29 -33.26 -9.66 -7.81
N HIS A 30 -32.69 -9.73 -6.61
CA HIS A 30 -31.55 -8.94 -6.18
C HIS A 30 -30.85 -9.59 -4.98
N GLU A 31 -29.62 -9.15 -4.68
CA GLU A 31 -28.77 -9.76 -3.65
C GLU A 31 -28.42 -8.79 -2.50
N ASN A 32 -29.31 -7.84 -2.21
CA ASN A 32 -29.11 -6.79 -1.17
C ASN A 32 -28.83 -7.35 0.23
N LEU A 33 -29.30 -8.56 0.55
CA LEU A 33 -29.03 -9.24 1.82
C LEU A 33 -27.64 -9.91 1.87
N GLY A 34 -26.86 -9.80 0.78
CA GLY A 34 -25.51 -10.34 0.63
C GLY A 34 -25.46 -11.44 -0.42
N PHE A 35 -24.48 -11.37 -1.32
CA PHE A 35 -24.23 -12.39 -2.34
C PHE A 35 -23.87 -13.71 -1.67
N LEU A 36 -24.64 -14.77 -1.90
CA LEU A 36 -24.36 -16.08 -1.36
C LEU A 36 -24.99 -17.15 -2.25
N SER A 37 -24.16 -17.94 -2.91
CA SER A 37 -24.60 -19.05 -3.77
C SER A 37 -23.53 -20.12 -3.86
N PHE A 38 -23.91 -21.35 -4.22
CA PHE A 38 -22.91 -22.40 -4.45
C PHE A 38 -21.98 -22.07 -5.62
N SER A 39 -22.51 -21.46 -6.68
CA SER A 39 -21.77 -21.21 -7.92
C SER A 39 -20.82 -20.01 -7.83
N ASN A 40 -21.16 -19.00 -7.02
CA ASN A 40 -20.42 -17.74 -6.96
C ASN A 40 -19.88 -17.40 -5.55
N GLY A 41 -20.25 -18.14 -4.50
CA GLY A 41 -19.78 -17.87 -3.13
C GLY A 41 -20.20 -16.47 -2.69
N PHE A 42 -19.23 -15.63 -2.31
CA PHE A 42 -19.46 -14.23 -1.94
C PHE A 42 -19.51 -13.26 -3.14
N MET A 43 -19.54 -13.75 -4.38
CA MET A 43 -19.69 -12.93 -5.58
C MET A 43 -21.15 -12.92 -6.07
N PRO A 44 -21.60 -11.84 -6.76
CA PRO A 44 -22.95 -11.77 -7.29
C PRO A 44 -23.24 -12.92 -8.25
N GLN A 45 -24.38 -13.58 -8.10
CA GLN A 45 -24.92 -14.54 -9.06
C GLN A 45 -25.87 -13.85 -10.05
N ILE A 46 -26.62 -12.86 -9.57
CA ILE A 46 -27.51 -12.03 -10.39
C ILE A 46 -26.66 -10.98 -11.10
N SER A 47 -26.97 -10.72 -12.38
CA SER A 47 -26.24 -9.75 -13.18
C SER A 47 -26.27 -8.36 -12.55
N LEU A 48 -25.10 -7.73 -12.47
CA LEU A 48 -24.96 -6.39 -11.90
C LEU A 48 -25.75 -5.40 -12.77
N LYS A 49 -26.44 -4.46 -12.12
CA LYS A 49 -27.13 -3.38 -12.84
C LYS A 49 -26.08 -2.43 -13.40
N THR A 50 -26.17 -2.17 -14.71
CA THR A 50 -25.24 -1.29 -15.44
C THR A 50 -25.80 0.12 -15.67
N SER A 51 -27.08 0.32 -15.38
CA SER A 51 -27.77 1.62 -15.45
C SER A 51 -28.87 1.66 -14.39
N LEU A 52 -29.23 2.87 -13.98
CA LEU A 52 -30.38 3.21 -13.15
C LEU A 52 -31.58 3.58 -14.04
N PRO A 53 -32.80 3.58 -13.50
CA PRO A 53 -33.98 4.12 -14.20
C PRO A 53 -33.79 5.59 -14.60
N LYS A 54 -34.55 6.03 -15.61
CA LYS A 54 -34.44 7.37 -16.22
C LYS A 54 -34.49 8.50 -15.18
N GLU A 55 -35.29 8.36 -14.13
CA GLU A 55 -35.44 9.33 -13.06
C GLU A 55 -34.14 9.58 -12.27
N PHE A 56 -33.20 8.63 -12.31
CA PHE A 56 -31.92 8.63 -11.60
C PHE A 56 -30.71 8.60 -12.56
N GLU A 57 -30.91 8.71 -13.88
CA GLU A 57 -29.85 8.61 -14.90
C GLU A 57 -28.72 9.64 -14.71
N VAL A 58 -29.01 10.75 -14.04
CA VAL A 58 -28.03 11.79 -13.71
C VAL A 58 -26.86 11.24 -12.89
N TRP A 59 -27.10 10.25 -12.02
CA TRP A 59 -26.06 9.58 -11.25
C TRP A 59 -25.16 8.72 -12.12
N ASP A 60 -25.72 7.97 -13.08
CA ASP A 60 -24.90 7.22 -14.04
C ASP A 60 -24.07 8.16 -14.92
N ARG A 61 -24.69 9.23 -15.40
CA ARG A 61 -24.03 10.22 -16.26
C ARG A 61 -22.84 10.85 -15.55
N ILE A 62 -23.02 11.36 -14.34
CA ILE A 62 -21.91 12.00 -13.60
C ILE A 62 -20.84 10.96 -13.21
N ALA A 63 -21.23 9.74 -12.85
CA ALA A 63 -20.31 8.64 -12.54
C ALA A 63 -19.41 8.30 -13.74
N SER A 64 -19.97 8.27 -14.96
CA SER A 64 -19.20 8.04 -16.19
C SER A 64 -18.21 9.17 -16.54
N GLN A 65 -18.44 10.37 -15.99
CA GLN A 65 -17.62 11.55 -16.23
C GLN A 65 -16.51 11.74 -15.18
N LEU A 66 -16.54 11.01 -14.06
CA LEU A 66 -15.58 11.17 -12.95
C LEU A 66 -14.10 11.19 -13.42
N PRO A 67 -13.63 10.31 -14.32
CA PRO A 67 -12.23 10.35 -14.79
C PRO A 67 -11.86 11.68 -15.46
N VAL A 68 -12.76 12.22 -16.28
CA VAL A 68 -12.54 13.50 -16.98
C VAL A 68 -12.59 14.67 -15.99
N LEU A 69 -13.54 14.63 -15.05
CA LEU A 69 -13.65 15.65 -14.00
C LEU A 69 -12.45 15.65 -13.06
N PHE A 70 -11.92 14.47 -12.73
CA PHE A 70 -10.67 14.32 -11.98
C PHE A 70 -9.48 14.90 -12.74
N LYS A 71 -9.32 14.53 -14.02
CA LYS A 71 -8.25 15.08 -14.88
C LYS A 71 -8.26 16.60 -14.94
N ASN A 72 -9.46 17.17 -15.09
CA ASN A 72 -9.65 18.61 -15.29
C ASN A 72 -9.75 19.40 -13.99
N GLN A 73 -9.75 18.72 -12.83
CA GLN A 73 -9.93 19.35 -11.50
C GLN A 73 -11.25 20.12 -11.35
N THR A 74 -12.30 19.72 -12.06
CA THR A 74 -13.64 20.36 -12.04
C THR A 74 -14.67 19.58 -11.21
N MET A 75 -14.21 18.58 -10.46
CA MET A 75 -15.08 17.62 -9.79
C MET A 75 -16.00 18.27 -8.73
N ILE A 76 -15.46 19.17 -7.90
CA ILE A 76 -16.23 19.86 -6.85
C ILE A 76 -17.39 20.67 -7.46
N GLU A 77 -17.09 21.45 -8.49
CA GLU A 77 -18.05 22.34 -9.15
C GLU A 77 -19.21 21.57 -9.79
N GLU A 78 -18.91 20.45 -10.46
CA GLU A 78 -19.93 19.63 -11.11
C GLU A 78 -20.78 18.84 -10.10
N LEU A 79 -20.17 18.32 -9.03
CA LEU A 79 -20.90 17.57 -8.00
C LEU A 79 -21.82 18.47 -7.16
N GLN A 80 -21.48 19.75 -6.97
CA GLN A 80 -22.36 20.73 -6.32
C GLN A 80 -23.63 21.04 -7.12
N LYS A 81 -23.60 20.88 -8.44
CA LYS A 81 -24.75 21.12 -9.33
C LYS A 81 -25.75 19.96 -9.36
N LEU A 82 -25.45 18.85 -8.69
CA LEU A 82 -26.33 17.68 -8.72
C LEU A 82 -27.70 17.98 -8.08
N PRO A 83 -28.80 17.54 -8.70
CA PRO A 83 -30.12 17.66 -8.10
C PRO A 83 -30.27 16.68 -6.93
N ASN A 84 -30.90 17.12 -5.85
CA ASN A 84 -31.24 16.22 -4.75
C ASN A 84 -32.44 15.33 -5.13
N LEU A 85 -32.19 14.02 -5.30
CA LEU A 85 -33.20 13.04 -5.70
C LEU A 85 -33.83 12.26 -4.51
N SER A 86 -33.59 12.69 -3.27
CA SER A 86 -34.06 11.97 -2.06
C SER A 86 -35.56 11.72 -2.05
N SER A 87 -36.36 12.69 -2.49
CA SER A 87 -37.83 12.58 -2.51
C SER A 87 -38.35 11.49 -3.46
N LYS A 88 -37.56 11.11 -4.47
CA LYS A 88 -37.93 10.09 -5.46
C LYS A 88 -37.51 8.69 -5.06
N LEU A 89 -36.61 8.53 -4.09
CA LEU A 89 -36.01 7.23 -3.76
C LEU A 89 -36.99 6.18 -3.27
N ASN A 90 -38.15 6.55 -2.71
CA ASN A 90 -39.17 5.58 -2.32
C ASN A 90 -39.74 4.80 -3.53
N SER A 91 -39.64 5.36 -4.74
CA SER A 91 -40.09 4.72 -5.98
C SER A 91 -39.01 3.91 -6.71
N LEU A 92 -37.75 3.97 -6.26
CA LEU A 92 -36.67 3.19 -6.85
C LEU A 92 -36.79 1.73 -6.41
N ASP A 93 -36.82 0.77 -7.33
CA ASP A 93 -36.86 -0.65 -6.98
C ASP A 93 -35.59 -1.10 -6.24
N ASP A 94 -35.76 -2.06 -5.32
CA ASP A 94 -34.66 -2.57 -4.48
C ASP A 94 -33.49 -3.14 -5.30
N GLU A 95 -33.74 -3.65 -6.50
CA GLU A 95 -32.70 -4.21 -7.38
C GLU A 95 -31.63 -3.20 -7.82
N TYR A 96 -31.90 -1.90 -7.71
CA TYR A 96 -30.95 -0.83 -8.04
C TYR A 96 -30.15 -0.31 -6.84
N LEU A 97 -30.44 -0.76 -5.62
CA LEU A 97 -29.85 -0.17 -4.41
C LEU A 97 -28.33 -0.34 -4.32
N LEU A 98 -27.78 -1.50 -4.70
CA LEU A 98 -26.34 -1.72 -4.69
C LEU A 98 -25.60 -0.83 -5.71
N ARG A 99 -26.20 -0.62 -6.89
CA ARG A 99 -25.68 0.33 -7.89
C ARG A 99 -25.71 1.76 -7.36
N SER A 100 -26.86 2.19 -6.84
CA SER A 100 -27.02 3.53 -6.25
C SER A 100 -26.05 3.77 -5.10
N SER A 101 -25.87 2.79 -4.22
CA SER A 101 -24.89 2.85 -3.12
C SER A 101 -23.47 3.02 -3.65
N SER A 102 -23.08 2.22 -4.65
CA SER A 102 -21.76 2.29 -5.25
C SER A 102 -21.49 3.68 -5.83
N ILE A 103 -22.41 4.19 -6.68
CA ILE A 103 -22.28 5.52 -7.28
C ILE A 103 -22.21 6.59 -6.19
N LEU A 104 -23.19 6.65 -5.28
CA LEU A 104 -23.25 7.70 -4.25
C LEU A 104 -22.03 7.71 -3.33
N SER A 105 -21.52 6.52 -2.96
CA SER A 105 -20.28 6.41 -2.17
C SER A 105 -19.08 6.96 -2.93
N PHE A 106 -19.00 6.72 -4.25
CA PHE A 106 -17.91 7.21 -5.08
C PHE A 106 -18.01 8.72 -5.25
N LEU A 107 -19.21 9.27 -5.50
CA LEU A 107 -19.42 10.72 -5.58
C LEU A 107 -19.05 11.42 -4.27
N ALA A 108 -19.44 10.85 -3.11
CA ALA A 108 -19.11 11.41 -1.80
C ALA A 108 -17.61 11.41 -1.54
N HIS A 109 -16.94 10.29 -1.77
CA HIS A 109 -15.49 10.19 -1.60
C HIS A 109 -14.75 11.09 -2.58
N ALA A 110 -15.17 11.13 -3.83
CA ALA A 110 -14.53 11.95 -4.85
C ALA A 110 -14.70 13.45 -4.55
N PHE A 111 -15.85 13.86 -4.03
CA PHE A 111 -16.08 15.22 -3.54
C PHE A 111 -15.15 15.59 -2.37
N VAL A 112 -15.04 14.74 -1.35
CA VAL A 112 -14.19 15.04 -0.18
C VAL A 112 -12.72 15.04 -0.58
N ARG A 113 -12.28 14.10 -1.41
CA ARG A 113 -10.86 13.90 -1.76
C ARG A 113 -10.34 14.89 -2.80
N CYS A 114 -11.21 15.51 -3.58
CA CYS A 114 -10.83 16.59 -4.52
C CYS A 114 -11.00 17.99 -3.92
N SER A 115 -11.41 18.11 -2.66
CA SER A 115 -11.57 19.40 -1.99
C SER A 115 -10.26 19.86 -1.36
N LYS A 116 -9.96 21.17 -1.48
CA LYS A 116 -8.90 21.84 -0.72
C LYS A 116 -9.29 22.13 0.74
N ASN A 117 -10.58 22.14 1.04
CA ASN A 117 -11.10 22.33 2.39
C ASN A 117 -11.21 20.98 3.10
N ILE A 118 -10.43 20.80 4.16
CA ILE A 118 -10.36 19.58 4.98
C ILE A 118 -11.69 19.32 5.71
N ASN A 119 -12.47 20.37 5.99
CA ASN A 119 -13.76 20.30 6.68
C ASN A 119 -14.95 20.39 5.71
N ILE A 120 -14.77 20.02 4.44
CA ILE A 120 -15.85 20.09 3.46
C ILE A 120 -16.95 19.07 3.79
N GLU A 121 -18.20 19.51 3.77
CA GLU A 121 -19.35 18.63 3.93
C GLU A 121 -19.84 18.13 2.56
N VAL A 122 -20.19 16.85 2.49
CA VAL A 122 -20.77 16.24 1.28
C VAL A 122 -22.13 16.91 0.96
N PRO A 123 -22.39 17.33 -0.29
CA PRO A 123 -23.63 17.99 -0.68
C PRO A 123 -24.87 17.16 -0.31
N SER A 124 -25.94 17.82 0.12
CA SER A 124 -27.23 17.18 0.43
C SER A 124 -27.76 16.32 -0.73
N ALA A 125 -27.49 16.74 -1.97
CA ALA A 125 -27.81 15.99 -3.18
C ALA A 125 -27.14 14.62 -3.31
N ILE A 126 -26.08 14.36 -2.53
CA ILE A 126 -25.36 13.09 -2.46
C ILE A 126 -25.64 12.39 -1.11
N ILE A 127 -25.45 13.09 0.01
CA ILE A 127 -25.51 12.46 1.34
C ILE A 127 -26.93 12.04 1.75
N ASP A 128 -27.96 12.82 1.42
CA ASP A 128 -29.34 12.48 1.81
C ASP A 128 -29.87 11.27 1.05
N PRO A 129 -29.69 11.16 -0.29
CA PRO A 129 -30.02 9.94 -1.01
C PRO A 129 -29.22 8.74 -0.50
N TRP A 130 -27.95 8.94 -0.17
CA TRP A 130 -27.09 7.86 0.29
C TRP A 130 -27.55 7.31 1.65
N LYS A 131 -27.98 8.17 2.58
CA LYS A 131 -28.62 7.76 3.85
C LYS A 131 -29.88 6.92 3.63
N ILE A 132 -30.71 7.26 2.64
CA ILE A 132 -31.92 6.49 2.32
C ILE A 132 -31.55 5.12 1.74
N VAL A 133 -30.65 5.07 0.75
CA VAL A 133 -30.18 3.81 0.14
C VAL A 133 -29.53 2.91 1.19
N THR A 134 -28.68 3.49 2.05
CA THR A 134 -28.03 2.80 3.17
C THR A 134 -29.03 2.11 4.09
N ARG A 135 -30.09 2.82 4.52
CA ARG A 135 -31.14 2.25 5.38
C ARG A 135 -31.88 1.11 4.67
N ARG A 136 -32.21 1.26 3.39
CA ARG A 136 -32.87 0.21 2.60
C ARG A 136 -31.98 -1.03 2.41
N LEU A 137 -30.66 -0.85 2.31
CA LEU A 137 -29.68 -1.93 2.33
C LEU A 137 -29.42 -2.52 3.72
N SER A 138 -30.11 -2.03 4.78
CA SER A 138 -29.88 -2.44 6.17
C SER A 138 -28.42 -2.28 6.62
N ARG A 139 -27.73 -1.25 6.11
CA ARG A 139 -26.36 -0.90 6.52
C ARG A 139 -26.39 0.05 7.72
N PRO A 140 -25.39 -0.01 8.61
CA PRO A 140 -25.39 0.77 9.85
C PRO A 140 -25.20 2.28 9.64
N ALA A 141 -24.45 2.67 8.61
CA ALA A 141 -24.18 4.07 8.26
C ALA A 141 -23.85 4.19 6.76
N PRO A 142 -23.87 5.40 6.17
CA PRO A 142 -23.34 5.63 4.83
C PRO A 142 -21.81 5.48 4.84
N PHE A 143 -21.29 4.46 4.18
CA PHE A 143 -19.86 4.24 3.98
C PHE A 143 -19.60 3.51 2.67
N MET A 144 -18.43 3.72 2.08
CA MET A 144 -17.97 2.93 0.94
C MET A 144 -17.54 1.56 1.44
N SER A 145 -18.33 0.54 1.16
CA SER A 145 -18.03 -0.84 1.57
C SER A 145 -17.15 -1.55 0.55
N TYR A 146 -16.56 -2.68 0.96
CA TYR A 146 -15.86 -3.58 0.04
C TYR A 146 -16.76 -4.06 -1.10
N ILE A 147 -18.07 -4.18 -0.85
CA ILE A 147 -19.05 -4.51 -1.89
C ILE A 147 -19.12 -3.41 -2.94
N ASP A 148 -19.18 -2.15 -2.52
CA ASP A 148 -19.30 -1.02 -3.44
C ASP A 148 -18.03 -0.85 -4.29
N LEU A 149 -16.85 -0.92 -3.65
CA LEU A 149 -15.58 -0.64 -4.33
C LEU A 149 -15.09 -1.80 -5.20
N ILE A 150 -15.25 -3.05 -4.73
CA ILE A 150 -14.58 -4.23 -5.32
C ILE A 150 -15.57 -5.22 -5.92
N VAL A 151 -16.64 -5.58 -5.20
CA VAL A 151 -17.51 -6.71 -5.58
C VAL A 151 -18.58 -6.31 -6.60
N TYR A 152 -19.10 -5.09 -6.50
CA TYR A 152 -20.15 -4.55 -7.37
C TYR A 152 -19.60 -3.57 -8.43
N ASN A 153 -18.28 -3.51 -8.61
CA ASN A 153 -17.62 -2.58 -9.52
C ASN A 153 -16.77 -3.28 -10.61
N TYR A 154 -17.34 -4.27 -11.30
CA TYR A 154 -16.66 -4.94 -12.41
C TYR A 154 -17.61 -5.26 -13.55
N LYS A 155 -17.08 -5.32 -14.77
CA LYS A 155 -17.74 -5.87 -15.96
C LYS A 155 -16.78 -6.78 -16.72
N LEU A 156 -17.33 -7.79 -17.39
CA LEU A 156 -16.58 -8.62 -18.32
C LEU A 156 -16.43 -7.89 -19.66
N ILE A 157 -15.22 -7.91 -20.21
CA ILE A 157 -14.95 -7.37 -21.55
C ILE A 157 -15.50 -8.33 -22.61
N ASP A 158 -15.21 -9.63 -22.47
CA ASP A 158 -15.78 -10.71 -23.29
C ASP A 158 -16.35 -11.80 -22.38
N SER A 159 -17.66 -12.01 -22.46
CA SER A 159 -18.40 -12.99 -21.64
C SER A 159 -17.99 -14.44 -21.91
N ARG A 160 -17.30 -14.72 -23.01
CA ARG A 160 -16.82 -16.07 -23.39
C ARG A 160 -15.43 -16.38 -22.82
N LYS A 161 -14.70 -15.36 -22.35
CA LYS A 161 -13.34 -15.51 -21.81
C LYS A 161 -13.37 -15.70 -20.30
N SER A 162 -12.24 -16.14 -19.75
CA SER A 162 -12.08 -16.40 -18.31
C SER A 162 -12.28 -15.14 -17.47
N PHE A 163 -12.74 -15.33 -16.23
CA PHE A 163 -12.82 -14.28 -15.23
C PHE A 163 -11.42 -13.95 -14.69
N THR A 164 -10.68 -13.13 -15.42
CA THR A 164 -9.33 -12.68 -15.04
C THR A 164 -9.20 -11.18 -15.26
N VAL A 165 -8.29 -10.53 -14.55
CA VAL A 165 -8.03 -9.08 -14.64
C VAL A 165 -7.82 -8.62 -16.08
N GLU A 166 -7.23 -9.44 -16.94
CA GLU A 166 -7.01 -9.15 -18.37
C GLU A 166 -8.32 -9.06 -19.17
N ASN A 167 -9.40 -9.68 -18.69
CA ASN A 167 -10.73 -9.71 -19.31
C ASN A 167 -11.80 -8.96 -18.48
N LEU A 168 -11.37 -8.20 -17.47
CA LEU A 168 -12.25 -7.39 -16.63
C LEU A 168 -12.00 -5.91 -16.85
N ASP A 169 -13.02 -5.10 -16.59
CA ASP A 169 -12.93 -3.64 -16.55
C ASP A 169 -13.85 -3.09 -15.44
N LEU A 170 -13.65 -1.85 -15.02
CA LEU A 170 -14.47 -1.23 -13.96
C LEU A 170 -15.84 -0.82 -14.52
N LEU A 171 -16.88 -0.94 -13.69
CA LEU A 171 -18.21 -0.39 -14.01
C LEU A 171 -18.23 1.12 -13.79
N ILE A 172 -17.57 1.58 -12.73
CA ILE A 172 -17.52 2.97 -12.30
C ILE A 172 -16.06 3.31 -11.97
N PRO A 173 -15.26 3.74 -12.96
CA PRO A 173 -13.94 4.31 -12.69
C PRO A 173 -14.08 5.73 -12.14
N ILE A 174 -13.33 6.07 -11.09
CA ILE A 174 -13.22 7.44 -10.56
C ILE A 174 -12.07 8.17 -11.26
N ILE A 175 -10.94 7.47 -11.43
CA ILE A 175 -9.69 8.04 -11.94
C ILE A 175 -9.48 7.69 -13.41
N GLY A 176 -9.83 6.46 -13.80
CA GLY A 176 -9.67 5.96 -15.16
C GLY A 176 -8.23 5.65 -15.55
N ASN A 177 -7.35 5.33 -14.60
CA ASN A 177 -5.99 4.87 -14.87
C ASN A 177 -5.82 3.36 -14.65
N GLN A 178 -4.67 2.84 -15.07
CA GLN A 178 -4.39 1.41 -14.98
C GLN A 178 -4.24 0.93 -13.53
N GLU A 179 -3.68 1.77 -12.65
CA GLU A 179 -3.55 1.50 -11.23
C GLU A 179 -4.91 1.23 -10.59
N GLU A 180 -5.91 2.08 -10.87
CA GLU A 180 -7.28 1.92 -10.35
C GLU A 180 -7.88 0.60 -10.83
N ARG A 181 -7.83 0.37 -12.15
CA ARG A 181 -8.39 -0.81 -12.78
C ARG A 181 -7.77 -2.09 -12.24
N VAL A 182 -6.44 -2.21 -12.28
CA VAL A 182 -5.74 -3.45 -11.89
C VAL A 182 -5.83 -3.67 -10.38
N PHE A 183 -5.62 -2.64 -9.56
CA PHE A 183 -5.60 -2.80 -8.10
C PHE A 183 -6.95 -3.28 -7.55
N TYR A 184 -8.07 -2.77 -8.08
CA TYR A 184 -9.39 -3.23 -7.68
C TYR A 184 -9.75 -4.59 -8.29
N LEU A 185 -9.53 -4.79 -9.59
CA LEU A 185 -9.96 -6.01 -10.27
C LEU A 185 -9.14 -7.25 -9.89
N VAL A 186 -7.90 -7.09 -9.43
CA VAL A 186 -7.16 -8.23 -8.85
C VAL A 186 -7.86 -8.74 -7.61
N GLN A 187 -8.38 -7.87 -6.76
CA GLN A 187 -9.14 -8.29 -5.58
C GLN A 187 -10.46 -8.98 -5.98
N THR A 188 -11.13 -8.48 -7.02
CA THR A 188 -12.31 -9.14 -7.61
C THR A 188 -11.96 -10.54 -8.15
N GLU A 189 -10.83 -10.71 -8.86
CA GLU A 189 -10.36 -12.02 -9.34
C GLU A 189 -10.01 -12.97 -8.19
N ILE A 190 -9.35 -12.47 -7.13
CA ILE A 190 -9.06 -13.24 -5.91
C ILE A 190 -10.36 -13.72 -5.28
N LEU A 191 -11.36 -12.84 -5.12
CA LEU A 191 -12.63 -13.21 -4.51
C LEU A 191 -13.39 -14.22 -5.37
N LYS A 192 -13.42 -14.06 -6.70
CA LYS A 192 -14.03 -15.06 -7.59
C LYS A 192 -13.31 -16.41 -7.52
N LYS A 193 -11.98 -16.42 -7.43
CA LYS A 193 -11.23 -17.66 -7.27
C LYS A 193 -11.49 -18.31 -5.91
N SER A 194 -11.73 -17.50 -4.88
CA SER A 194 -12.03 -17.98 -3.53
C SER A 194 -13.39 -18.68 -3.38
N THR A 195 -14.28 -18.59 -4.38
CA THR A 195 -15.51 -19.40 -4.44
C THR A 195 -15.21 -20.90 -4.31
N GLU A 196 -14.05 -21.37 -4.77
CA GLU A 196 -13.64 -22.77 -4.58
C GLU A 196 -13.39 -23.08 -3.09
N ILE A 197 -12.73 -22.19 -2.35
CA ILE A 197 -12.52 -22.37 -0.89
C ILE A 197 -13.88 -22.41 -0.18
N PHE A 198 -14.79 -21.51 -0.56
CA PHE A 198 -16.16 -21.48 -0.05
C PHE A 198 -16.87 -22.84 -0.25
N GLN A 199 -16.81 -23.40 -1.46
CA GLN A 199 -17.42 -24.70 -1.77
C GLN A 199 -16.79 -25.85 -0.97
N GLU A 200 -15.46 -25.88 -0.87
CA GLU A 200 -14.75 -26.93 -0.13
C GLU A 200 -15.04 -26.87 1.38
N VAL A 201 -15.20 -25.68 1.98
CA VAL A 201 -15.61 -25.56 3.39
C VAL A 201 -16.99 -26.16 3.63
N ILE A 202 -17.95 -25.99 2.70
CA ILE A 202 -19.28 -26.61 2.81
C ILE A 202 -19.18 -28.13 2.70
N LYS A 203 -18.41 -28.64 1.74
CA LYS A 203 -18.17 -30.09 1.57
C LYS A 203 -17.55 -30.71 2.81
N ILE A 204 -16.61 -30.01 3.48
CA ILE A 204 -16.03 -30.47 4.74
C ILE A 204 -17.12 -30.60 5.82
N HIS A 205 -18.00 -29.60 5.96
CA HIS A 205 -19.10 -29.67 6.94
C HIS A 205 -20.08 -30.82 6.64
N ASP A 206 -20.40 -31.07 5.37
CA ASP A 206 -21.24 -32.21 4.97
C ASP A 206 -20.53 -33.56 5.24
N ALA A 207 -19.23 -33.66 4.93
CA ALA A 207 -18.43 -34.85 5.17
C ALA A 207 -18.24 -35.15 6.67
N MET A 208 -18.17 -34.12 7.52
CA MET A 208 -18.13 -34.30 8.98
C MET A 208 -19.38 -34.99 9.54
N LEU A 209 -20.55 -34.81 8.93
CA LEU A 209 -21.79 -35.51 9.34
C LEU A 209 -21.78 -37.00 9.01
N THR A 210 -21.02 -37.38 7.99
CA THR A 210 -20.89 -38.76 7.53
C THR A 210 -19.58 -39.42 7.95
N GLU A 211 -18.75 -38.68 8.70
CA GLU A 211 -17.41 -39.06 9.13
C GLU A 211 -16.48 -39.49 7.96
N ASP A 212 -16.66 -38.88 6.79
CA ASP A 212 -15.86 -39.16 5.59
C ASP A 212 -14.54 -38.39 5.60
N ASP A 213 -13.57 -38.93 6.32
CA ASP A 213 -12.22 -38.36 6.41
C ASP A 213 -11.51 -38.29 5.04
N THR A 214 -11.88 -39.12 4.07
CA THR A 214 -11.27 -39.09 2.73
C THR A 214 -11.76 -37.87 1.95
N ALA A 215 -13.07 -37.60 1.98
CA ALA A 215 -13.64 -36.41 1.38
C ALA A 215 -13.07 -35.12 2.00
N ILE A 216 -12.90 -35.10 3.33
CA ILE A 216 -12.30 -33.96 4.05
C ILE A 216 -10.85 -33.73 3.60
N ASP A 217 -10.03 -34.78 3.50
CA ASP A 217 -8.64 -34.66 3.04
C ASP A 217 -8.57 -34.08 1.62
N VAL A 218 -9.40 -34.59 0.69
CA VAL A 218 -9.50 -34.08 -0.69
C VAL A 218 -9.87 -32.59 -0.69
N SER A 219 -10.85 -32.19 0.10
CA SER A 219 -11.27 -30.79 0.20
C SER A 219 -10.18 -29.89 0.78
N LEU A 220 -9.43 -30.33 1.79
CA LEU A 220 -8.28 -29.58 2.32
C LEU A 220 -7.17 -29.40 1.27
N GLN A 221 -6.87 -30.44 0.47
CA GLN A 221 -5.91 -30.33 -0.63
C GLN A 221 -6.37 -29.34 -1.71
N HIS A 222 -7.67 -29.29 -2.01
CA HIS A 222 -8.23 -28.29 -2.92
C HIS A 222 -8.12 -26.87 -2.36
N ILE A 223 -8.46 -26.64 -1.09
CA ILE A 223 -8.29 -25.34 -0.42
C ILE A 223 -6.82 -24.89 -0.51
N LYS A 224 -5.88 -25.77 -0.16
CA LYS A 224 -4.44 -25.52 -0.28
C LYS A 224 -4.06 -25.08 -1.70
N LYS A 225 -4.47 -25.85 -2.70
CA LYS A 225 -4.19 -25.56 -4.12
C LYS A 225 -4.75 -24.20 -4.55
N THR A 226 -5.95 -23.85 -4.08
CA THR A 226 -6.58 -22.57 -4.40
C THR A 226 -5.87 -21.40 -3.74
N ILE A 227 -5.48 -21.51 -2.47
CA ILE A 227 -4.66 -20.50 -1.77
C ILE A 227 -3.33 -20.31 -2.51
N VAL A 228 -2.61 -21.38 -2.83
CA VAL A 228 -1.34 -21.33 -3.58
C VAL A 228 -1.53 -20.64 -4.93
N LYS A 229 -2.62 -20.93 -5.66
CA LYS A 229 -2.92 -20.29 -6.95
C LYS A 229 -3.19 -18.80 -6.79
N ILE A 230 -3.95 -18.40 -5.77
CA ILE A 230 -4.17 -16.99 -5.43
C ILE A 230 -2.83 -16.30 -5.14
N THR A 231 -2.00 -16.87 -4.26
CA THR A 231 -0.71 -16.31 -3.84
C THR A 231 0.29 -16.16 -4.98
N ASN A 232 0.40 -17.17 -5.86
CA ASN A 232 1.49 -17.25 -6.83
C ASN A 232 1.13 -16.80 -8.25
N HIS A 233 -0.17 -16.68 -8.57
CA HIS A 233 -0.61 -16.34 -9.93
C HIS A 233 -1.55 -15.14 -10.01
N ILE A 234 -2.38 -14.90 -8.99
CA ILE A 234 -3.36 -13.80 -9.03
C ILE A 234 -2.84 -12.57 -8.29
N PHE A 235 -2.43 -12.71 -7.03
CA PHE A 235 -1.89 -11.59 -6.24
C PHE A 235 -0.63 -10.94 -6.86
N PRO A 236 0.27 -11.66 -7.56
CA PRO A 236 1.40 -11.05 -8.26
C PRO A 236 0.99 -10.13 -9.40
N LYS A 237 -0.25 -10.20 -9.91
CA LYS A 237 -0.76 -9.30 -10.95
C LYS A 237 -0.83 -7.84 -10.49
N ILE A 238 -0.88 -7.54 -9.18
CA ILE A 238 -0.54 -6.19 -8.68
C ILE A 238 0.97 -6.05 -8.81
N ASN A 239 1.43 -5.74 -10.02
CA ASN A 239 2.82 -5.93 -10.40
C ASN A 239 3.53 -4.57 -10.51
N PRO A 240 4.53 -4.27 -9.65
CA PRO A 240 5.30 -3.03 -9.73
C PRO A 240 6.32 -3.00 -10.89
N ASN A 241 6.42 -4.04 -11.72
CA ASN A 241 7.30 -4.07 -12.88
C ASN A 241 6.61 -3.42 -14.10
N PRO A 242 7.19 -2.36 -14.70
CA PRO A 242 6.60 -1.65 -15.85
C PRO A 242 6.45 -2.49 -17.11
N ASN A 243 7.14 -3.63 -17.21
CA ASN A 243 7.01 -4.55 -18.35
C ASN A 243 5.80 -5.51 -18.20
N SER A 244 5.07 -5.46 -17.08
CA SER A 244 3.89 -6.28 -16.85
C SER A 244 2.66 -5.67 -17.53
N SER A 245 1.83 -6.51 -18.17
CA SER A 245 0.52 -6.09 -18.68
C SER A 245 -0.46 -5.66 -17.58
N THR A 246 -0.17 -6.03 -16.34
CA THR A 246 -0.90 -5.62 -15.13
C THR A 246 -0.04 -4.72 -14.25
N TYR A 247 0.78 -3.86 -14.87
CA TYR A 247 1.61 -2.91 -14.13
C TYR A 247 0.76 -2.01 -13.23
N VAL A 248 1.20 -1.85 -11.98
CA VAL A 248 0.66 -0.90 -11.01
C VAL A 248 1.86 -0.12 -10.47
N ASN A 249 1.96 1.17 -10.83
CA ASN A 249 3.00 2.02 -10.28
C ASN A 249 2.65 2.39 -8.83
N PRO A 250 3.48 2.03 -7.82
CA PRO A 250 3.19 2.36 -6.43
C PRO A 250 3.02 3.86 -6.17
N ILE A 251 3.71 4.72 -6.94
CA ILE A 251 3.65 6.18 -6.78
C ILE A 251 2.34 6.73 -7.32
N ILE A 252 1.97 6.37 -8.56
CA ILE A 252 0.71 6.81 -9.17
C ILE A 252 -0.47 6.28 -8.35
N TRP A 253 -0.42 5.01 -7.93
CA TRP A 253 -1.44 4.42 -7.07
C TRP A 253 -1.59 5.19 -5.75
N ALA A 254 -0.48 5.55 -5.09
CA ALA A 254 -0.51 6.26 -3.82
C ALA A 254 -1.13 7.66 -3.93
N LYS A 255 -0.89 8.36 -5.05
CA LYS A 255 -1.38 9.72 -5.28
C LYS A 255 -2.80 9.79 -5.83
N THR A 256 -3.22 8.79 -6.60
CA THR A 256 -4.48 8.86 -7.35
C THR A 256 -5.55 7.88 -6.88
N VAL A 257 -5.19 6.65 -6.54
CA VAL A 257 -6.16 5.57 -6.27
C VAL A 257 -6.38 5.41 -4.77
N ALA A 258 -5.30 5.25 -4.03
CA ALA A 258 -5.34 4.96 -2.59
C ALA A 258 -6.11 5.99 -1.75
N PRO A 259 -6.06 7.31 -2.02
CA PRO A 259 -6.78 8.31 -1.23
C PRO A 259 -8.30 8.16 -1.31
N PHE A 260 -8.84 7.70 -2.44
CA PHE A 260 -10.27 7.60 -2.65
C PHE A 260 -10.92 6.48 -1.85
N ALA A 261 -10.16 5.48 -1.43
CA ALA A 261 -10.63 4.41 -0.55
C ALA A 261 -10.54 4.77 0.95
N VAL A 262 -9.94 5.90 1.33
CA VAL A 262 -9.86 6.31 2.74
C VAL A 262 -11.25 6.76 3.22
N PRO A 263 -11.72 6.32 4.41
CA PRO A 263 -12.99 6.77 4.99
C PRO A 263 -13.10 8.29 5.11
N ILE A 264 -14.27 8.85 4.77
CA ILE A 264 -14.54 10.30 4.85
C ILE A 264 -15.10 10.75 6.21
N HIS A 265 -15.36 9.81 7.11
CA HIS A 265 -15.79 10.08 8.48
C HIS A 265 -14.93 9.27 9.44
N GLU A 266 -14.67 9.84 10.62
CA GLU A 266 -14.00 9.13 11.71
C GLU A 266 -14.82 7.92 12.16
N ASN A 267 -14.13 6.90 12.68
CA ASN A 267 -14.73 5.65 13.20
C ASN A 267 -15.54 4.83 12.18
N ILE A 268 -15.47 5.16 10.89
CA ILE A 268 -16.00 4.34 9.79
C ILE A 268 -14.87 3.55 9.16
N GLN A 269 -15.07 2.24 8.98
CA GLN A 269 -14.08 1.38 8.34
C GLN A 269 -14.14 1.50 6.82
N GLY A 270 -12.97 1.57 6.20
CA GLY A 270 -12.83 1.63 4.74
C GLY A 270 -12.96 0.26 4.07
N PRO A 271 -13.00 0.22 2.73
CA PRO A 271 -12.90 -1.02 1.96
C PRO A 271 -11.44 -1.52 1.93
N SER A 272 -10.85 -1.76 3.10
CA SER A 272 -9.49 -2.27 3.27
C SER A 272 -9.39 -3.74 2.81
N GLY A 273 -8.17 -4.26 2.68
CA GLY A 273 -7.97 -5.68 2.41
C GLY A 273 -8.61 -6.58 3.48
N THR A 274 -8.60 -6.14 4.75
CA THR A 274 -9.26 -6.81 5.87
C THR A 274 -10.75 -6.99 5.60
N SER A 275 -11.38 -6.11 4.83
CA SER A 275 -12.81 -6.16 4.48
C SER A 275 -13.20 -7.27 3.50
N SER A 276 -12.25 -8.04 2.97
CA SER A 276 -12.53 -9.18 2.08
C SER A 276 -13.07 -10.39 2.85
N PRO A 277 -14.24 -10.95 2.46
CA PRO A 277 -14.86 -12.07 3.18
C PRO A 277 -14.03 -13.37 3.13
N LEU A 278 -13.05 -13.47 2.21
CA LEU A 278 -12.10 -14.58 2.15
C LEU A 278 -11.33 -14.75 3.47
N PHE A 279 -10.79 -13.66 4.02
CA PHE A 279 -10.00 -13.74 5.26
C PHE A 279 -10.87 -14.13 6.43
N HIS A 280 -12.11 -13.64 6.48
CA HIS A 280 -13.04 -14.02 7.53
C HIS A 280 -13.48 -15.47 7.42
N LEU A 281 -13.69 -16.00 6.21
CA LEU A 281 -13.99 -17.42 6.00
C LEU A 281 -12.83 -18.30 6.47
N LEU A 282 -11.61 -18.02 6.02
CA LEU A 282 -10.43 -18.79 6.42
C LEU A 282 -10.16 -18.68 7.93
N ASP A 283 -10.26 -17.49 8.51
CA ASP A 283 -10.09 -17.29 9.96
C ASP A 283 -11.14 -18.04 10.77
N THR A 284 -12.40 -18.07 10.31
CA THR A 284 -13.46 -18.79 11.01
C THR A 284 -13.28 -20.31 10.87
N PHE A 285 -13.03 -20.80 9.64
CA PHE A 285 -12.84 -22.23 9.37
C PHE A 285 -11.59 -22.80 10.06
N LEU A 286 -10.48 -22.05 10.04
CA LEU A 286 -9.24 -22.44 10.71
C LEU A 286 -9.24 -22.11 12.22
N GLU A 287 -10.33 -21.53 12.72
CA GLU A 287 -10.52 -21.19 14.12
C GLU A 287 -9.38 -20.33 14.68
N ARG A 288 -9.19 -19.15 14.08
CA ARG A 288 -8.25 -18.12 14.56
C ARG A 288 -8.50 -17.86 16.06
N PRO A 289 -7.50 -18.08 16.93
CA PRO A 289 -7.70 -18.07 18.38
C PRO A 289 -7.75 -16.67 19.01
N LEU A 290 -7.10 -15.67 18.41
CA LEU A 290 -6.97 -14.32 19.00
C LEU A 290 -7.35 -13.21 17.99
N TYR A 291 -7.85 -12.09 18.54
CA TYR A 291 -8.25 -10.88 17.82
C TYR A 291 -7.90 -9.61 18.63
N ASN A 292 -6.81 -9.61 19.38
CA ASN A 292 -6.34 -8.50 20.21
C ASN A 292 -5.55 -7.43 19.43
N SER A 293 -4.95 -7.77 18.29
CA SER A 293 -4.28 -6.81 17.40
C SER A 293 -5.27 -5.78 16.86
N GLU A 294 -4.76 -4.64 16.39
CA GLU A 294 -5.59 -3.59 15.76
C GLU A 294 -6.41 -4.16 14.60
N LEU A 295 -5.75 -4.85 13.67
CA LEU A 295 -6.40 -5.51 12.54
C LEU A 295 -7.32 -6.68 12.97
N GLY A 296 -7.03 -7.32 14.11
CA GLY A 296 -7.89 -8.33 14.71
C GLY A 296 -9.22 -7.73 15.18
N ARG A 297 -9.16 -6.64 15.95
CA ARG A 297 -10.36 -5.91 16.39
C ARG A 297 -11.12 -5.30 15.21
N GLU A 298 -10.42 -4.72 14.25
CA GLU A 298 -11.00 -4.22 12.99
C GLU A 298 -11.77 -5.33 12.26
N ALA A 299 -11.19 -6.53 12.14
CA ALA A 299 -11.83 -7.66 11.48
C ALA A 299 -13.14 -8.08 12.17
N LEU A 300 -13.27 -7.94 13.49
CA LEU A 300 -14.52 -8.21 14.20
C LEU A 300 -15.57 -7.13 13.91
N LEU A 301 -15.18 -5.86 13.92
CA LEU A 301 -16.07 -4.73 13.58
C LEU A 301 -16.59 -4.83 12.15
N ILE A 302 -15.72 -5.16 11.19
CA ILE A 302 -16.09 -5.37 9.78
C ILE A 302 -17.16 -6.47 9.65
N ARG A 303 -17.03 -7.58 10.39
CA ARG A 303 -18.01 -8.67 10.34
C ARG A 303 -19.40 -8.21 10.78
N GLU A 304 -19.51 -7.30 11.74
CA GLU A 304 -20.79 -6.76 12.16
C GLU A 304 -21.48 -5.94 11.07
N TRP A 305 -20.69 -5.32 10.19
CA TRP A 305 -21.16 -4.45 9.12
C TRP A 305 -21.44 -5.19 7.80
N TYR A 306 -21.14 -6.48 7.74
CA TYR A 306 -21.46 -7.31 6.60
C TYR A 306 -22.96 -7.49 6.38
N PRO A 307 -23.37 -7.70 5.12
CA PRO A 307 -24.76 -8.01 4.83
C PRO A 307 -25.17 -9.32 5.51
N LYS A 308 -26.46 -9.45 5.82
CA LYS A 308 -27.01 -10.52 6.67
C LYS A 308 -26.54 -11.92 6.26
N ASN A 309 -26.61 -12.26 4.98
CA ASN A 309 -26.26 -13.58 4.48
C ASN A 309 -24.78 -13.93 4.73
N TRP A 310 -23.88 -12.95 4.64
CA TRP A 310 -22.45 -13.17 4.93
C TRP A 310 -22.23 -13.40 6.42
N ARG A 311 -22.89 -12.62 7.28
CA ARG A 311 -22.82 -12.78 8.74
C ARG A 311 -23.34 -14.15 9.18
N ASP A 312 -24.49 -14.54 8.66
CA ASP A 312 -25.13 -15.81 8.99
C ASP A 312 -24.27 -16.99 8.52
N PHE A 313 -23.69 -16.91 7.31
CA PHE A 313 -22.78 -17.91 6.79
C PHE A 313 -21.53 -18.07 7.69
N LEU A 314 -20.83 -16.97 7.99
CA LEU A 314 -19.65 -17.00 8.84
C LEU A 314 -19.97 -17.51 10.26
N SER A 315 -21.11 -17.08 10.83
CA SER A 315 -21.58 -17.60 12.13
C SER A 315 -21.82 -19.11 12.06
N SER A 316 -22.45 -19.61 10.98
CA SER A 316 -22.71 -21.03 10.79
C SER A 316 -21.44 -21.87 10.61
N VAL A 317 -20.40 -21.35 9.95
CA VAL A 317 -19.07 -22.02 9.87
C VAL A 317 -18.46 -22.16 11.26
N HIS A 318 -18.65 -21.17 12.14
CA HIS A 318 -18.07 -21.19 13.49
C HIS A 318 -18.75 -22.21 14.43
N LYS A 319 -20.04 -22.51 14.23
CA LYS A 319 -20.82 -23.36 15.15
C LYS A 319 -20.28 -24.78 15.30
N ILE A 320 -19.64 -25.31 14.26
CA ILE A 320 -19.12 -26.68 14.25
C ILE A 320 -17.59 -26.59 14.19
N SER A 321 -16.92 -26.99 15.28
CA SER A 321 -15.46 -26.96 15.32
C SER A 321 -14.85 -28.09 14.51
N PHE A 322 -14.12 -27.74 13.45
CA PHE A 322 -13.32 -28.68 12.69
C PHE A 322 -12.13 -29.19 13.52
N ARG A 323 -11.56 -28.35 14.40
CA ARG A 323 -10.47 -28.75 15.29
C ARG A 323 -10.91 -29.83 16.28
N GLU A 324 -12.09 -29.69 16.89
CA GLU A 324 -12.65 -30.71 17.78
C GLU A 324 -12.94 -32.01 17.03
N TYR A 325 -13.49 -31.93 15.81
CA TYR A 325 -13.69 -33.10 14.95
C TYR A 325 -12.37 -33.84 14.71
N MET A 326 -11.33 -33.14 14.24
CA MET A 326 -10.01 -33.74 14.00
C MET A 326 -9.42 -34.37 15.27
N HIS A 327 -9.58 -33.71 16.44
CA HIS A 327 -9.13 -34.26 17.72
C HIS A 327 -9.83 -35.58 18.06
N LYS A 328 -11.16 -35.65 17.88
CA LYS A 328 -11.95 -36.88 18.10
C LYS A 328 -11.56 -38.00 17.14
N ARG A 329 -11.30 -37.68 15.86
CA ARG A 329 -10.90 -38.66 14.84
C ARG A 329 -9.49 -39.22 15.06
N ASN A 330 -8.59 -38.44 15.68
CA ASN A 330 -7.17 -38.78 15.86
C ASN A 330 -6.48 -39.23 14.54
N ASN A 331 -6.88 -38.61 13.42
CA ASN A 331 -6.37 -38.93 12.10
C ASN A 331 -5.15 -38.06 11.75
N LYS A 332 -3.98 -38.68 11.63
CA LYS A 332 -2.71 -37.99 11.33
C LYS A 332 -2.72 -37.32 9.96
N GLN A 333 -3.30 -37.95 8.94
CA GLN A 333 -3.35 -37.41 7.59
C GLN A 333 -4.18 -36.12 7.55
N LEU A 334 -5.37 -36.12 8.17
CA LEU A 334 -6.21 -34.93 8.28
C LEU A 334 -5.50 -33.79 9.02
N LYS A 335 -4.82 -34.10 10.12
CA LYS A 335 -4.02 -33.12 10.86
C LYS A 335 -2.93 -32.50 9.98
N THR A 336 -2.21 -33.32 9.20
CA THR A 336 -1.19 -32.84 8.27
C THR A 336 -1.79 -31.96 7.17
N ALA A 337 -2.88 -32.37 6.54
CA ALA A 337 -3.55 -31.59 5.50
C ALA A 337 -4.07 -30.24 6.02
N TYR A 338 -4.60 -30.21 7.26
CA TYR A 338 -5.00 -28.97 7.91
C TYR A 338 -3.81 -28.04 8.18
N LEU A 339 -2.70 -28.56 8.71
CA LEU A 339 -1.47 -27.78 8.92
C LEU A 339 -0.91 -27.22 7.60
N ASP A 340 -1.00 -27.98 6.50
CA ASP A 340 -0.60 -27.52 5.18
C ASP A 340 -1.43 -26.33 4.69
N VAL A 341 -2.74 -26.33 4.94
CA VAL A 341 -3.63 -25.19 4.65
C VAL A 341 -3.22 -23.98 5.48
N GLN A 342 -2.98 -24.16 6.79
CA GLN A 342 -2.50 -23.10 7.68
C GLN A 342 -1.17 -22.51 7.17
N ASN A 343 -0.22 -23.36 6.80
CA ASN A 343 1.08 -22.93 6.28
C ASN A 343 0.94 -22.14 4.97
N CYS A 344 0.08 -22.56 4.05
CA CYS A 344 -0.17 -21.84 2.80
C CYS A 344 -0.89 -20.50 3.01
N TYR A 345 -1.69 -20.37 4.07
CA TYR A 345 -2.41 -19.14 4.38
C TYR A 345 -1.56 -18.14 5.19
N PHE A 346 -1.08 -18.54 6.37
CA PHE A 346 -0.40 -17.67 7.32
C PHE A 346 0.98 -18.19 7.78
N GLY A 347 1.50 -19.26 7.16
CA GLY A 347 2.87 -19.70 7.39
C GLY A 347 3.92 -18.79 6.76
N GLU A 348 5.19 -19.20 6.84
CA GLU A 348 6.27 -18.55 6.09
C GLU A 348 6.05 -18.74 4.58
N ASN A 349 6.15 -17.66 3.80
CA ASN A 349 5.80 -17.63 2.37
C ASN A 349 4.34 -17.99 2.04
N GLY A 350 3.47 -18.09 3.05
CA GLY A 350 2.02 -18.17 2.87
C GLY A 350 1.43 -16.84 2.36
N PHE A 351 0.15 -16.84 2.03
CA PHE A 351 -0.54 -15.67 1.46
C PHE A 351 -0.35 -14.40 2.31
N LEU A 352 -0.59 -14.45 3.62
CA LEU A 352 -0.45 -13.27 4.50
C LEU A 352 0.99 -12.77 4.58
N ASP A 353 1.98 -13.66 4.47
CA ASP A 353 3.40 -13.31 4.49
C ASP A 353 3.83 -12.60 3.19
N ILE A 354 3.42 -13.15 2.04
CA ILE A 354 3.64 -12.55 0.72
C ILE A 354 2.90 -11.21 0.61
N HIS A 355 1.68 -11.14 1.12
CA HIS A 355 0.91 -9.91 1.20
C HIS A 355 1.65 -8.84 2.00
N LYS A 356 2.09 -9.16 3.24
CA LYS A 356 2.87 -8.25 4.09
C LYS A 356 4.11 -7.71 3.36
N LYS A 357 4.91 -8.60 2.75
CA LYS A 357 6.12 -8.23 2.00
C LYS A 357 5.81 -7.23 0.87
N LYS A 358 4.72 -7.43 0.13
CA LYS A 358 4.28 -6.51 -0.93
C LYS A 358 3.78 -5.18 -0.37
N VAL A 359 2.93 -5.23 0.66
CA VAL A 359 2.37 -4.03 1.31
C VAL A 359 3.48 -3.14 1.87
N TYR A 360 4.50 -3.72 2.51
CA TYR A 360 5.64 -2.97 3.03
C TYR A 360 6.29 -2.10 1.94
N SER A 361 6.64 -2.70 0.79
CA SER A 361 7.27 -1.95 -0.31
C SER A 361 6.35 -0.91 -0.95
N TYR A 362 5.05 -1.21 -1.07
CA TYR A 362 4.07 -0.26 -1.63
C TYR A 362 3.83 0.93 -0.70
N LEU A 363 3.65 0.68 0.60
CA LEU A 363 3.41 1.75 1.58
C LEU A 363 4.67 2.58 1.79
N GLN A 364 5.85 1.96 1.87
CA GLN A 364 7.09 2.71 1.94
C GLN A 364 7.24 3.69 0.76
N ALA A 365 6.96 3.22 -0.46
CA ALA A 365 6.98 4.10 -1.63
C ALA A 365 5.91 5.21 -1.52
N ALA A 366 4.70 4.87 -1.06
CA ALA A 366 3.58 5.80 -0.90
C ALA A 366 3.84 6.91 0.14
N PHE A 367 4.33 6.56 1.33
CA PHE A 367 4.65 7.51 2.39
C PHE A 367 5.81 8.42 1.96
N LYS A 368 6.82 7.87 1.27
CA LYS A 368 7.90 8.65 0.65
C LYS A 368 7.39 9.63 -0.42
N VAL A 369 6.22 9.44 -1.03
CA VAL A 369 5.67 10.41 -1.99
C VAL A 369 4.47 11.21 -1.46
N GLY A 370 4.31 11.26 -0.13
CA GLY A 370 3.41 12.21 0.53
C GLY A 370 2.05 11.65 0.92
N ARG A 371 1.89 10.33 0.93
CA ARG A 371 0.73 9.72 1.59
C ARG A 371 0.94 9.71 3.10
N SER A 372 0.06 10.34 3.86
CA SER A 372 0.14 10.37 5.33
C SER A 372 -0.89 9.49 6.04
N LEU A 373 -1.85 8.90 5.32
CA LEU A 373 -2.95 8.11 5.89
C LEU A 373 -3.26 6.85 5.06
N THR A 374 -3.37 5.70 5.72
CA THR A 374 -3.79 4.44 5.09
C THR A 374 -5.31 4.24 5.14
N ILE A 375 -5.83 3.32 4.32
CA ILE A 375 -7.27 2.98 4.31
C ILE A 375 -7.71 2.37 5.65
N GLY A 376 -6.82 1.64 6.33
CA GLY A 376 -7.07 1.03 7.63
C GLY A 376 -6.85 1.97 8.82
N GLY A 377 -6.64 3.27 8.60
CA GLY A 377 -6.57 4.26 9.66
C GLY A 377 -5.17 4.59 10.21
N PHE A 378 -4.12 3.86 9.82
CA PHE A 378 -2.74 4.21 10.21
C PHE A 378 -2.33 5.55 9.60
N GLN A 379 -1.93 6.50 10.45
CA GLN A 379 -1.52 7.86 10.08
C GLN A 379 -0.10 8.14 10.54
N GLY A 380 0.69 8.79 9.69
CA GLY A 380 1.98 9.34 10.12
C GLY A 380 2.75 10.06 9.01
N GLU A 381 3.66 10.91 9.43
CA GLU A 381 4.57 11.67 8.57
C GLU A 381 5.75 10.78 8.13
N PHE A 382 6.48 11.24 7.11
CA PHE A 382 7.62 10.51 6.54
C PHE A 382 8.69 10.15 7.59
N ASP A 383 9.01 11.06 8.50
CA ASP A 383 10.04 10.90 9.54
C ASP A 383 9.65 9.85 10.61
N LYS A 384 8.35 9.64 10.82
CA LYS A 384 7.80 8.64 11.77
C LYS A 384 7.81 7.23 11.21
N ARG A 385 8.11 7.06 9.91
CA ARG A 385 8.16 5.75 9.24
C ARG A 385 6.91 4.89 9.45
N ALA A 386 5.71 5.49 9.34
CA ALA A 386 4.43 4.84 9.64
C ALA A 386 4.17 3.52 8.87
N TRP A 387 4.81 3.29 7.73
CA TRP A 387 4.75 2.00 7.02
C TRP A 387 5.38 0.84 7.82
N GLU A 388 6.29 1.12 8.75
CA GLU A 388 6.86 0.14 9.67
C GLU A 388 5.87 -0.28 10.74
N GLU A 389 5.04 0.66 11.24
CA GLU A 389 3.95 0.35 12.18
C GLU A 389 2.90 -0.55 11.53
N VAL A 390 2.57 -0.29 10.26
CA VAL A 390 1.66 -1.16 9.48
C VAL A 390 2.25 -2.57 9.31
N ASP A 391 3.56 -2.68 9.05
CA ASP A 391 4.25 -3.97 8.95
C ASP A 391 4.16 -4.74 10.29
N ASP A 392 4.39 -4.06 11.40
CA ASP A 392 4.31 -4.65 12.74
C ASP A 392 2.86 -5.06 13.08
N ALA A 393 1.86 -4.26 12.69
CA ALA A 393 0.45 -4.60 12.84
C ALA A 393 0.06 -5.85 12.01
N LEU A 394 0.61 -5.99 10.80
CA LEU A 394 0.43 -7.19 9.97
C LEU A 394 1.12 -8.41 10.57
N ILE A 395 2.32 -8.26 11.14
CA ILE A 395 3.03 -9.34 11.86
C ILE A 395 2.20 -9.79 13.06
N HIS A 396 1.74 -8.84 13.88
CA HIS A 396 0.93 -9.13 15.05
C HIS A 396 -0.36 -9.85 14.64
N SER A 397 -1.08 -9.34 13.63
CA SER A 397 -2.29 -9.98 13.08
C SER A 397 -2.03 -11.41 12.61
N LYS A 398 -0.95 -11.64 11.87
CA LYS A 398 -0.54 -12.97 11.43
C LYS A 398 -0.26 -13.90 12.64
N SER A 399 0.44 -13.40 13.66
CA SER A 399 0.84 -14.18 14.84
C SER A 399 -0.34 -14.66 15.68
N GLU A 400 -1.46 -13.92 15.70
CA GLU A 400 -2.69 -14.31 16.38
C GLU A 400 -3.33 -15.59 15.85
N ARG A 401 -2.93 -16.07 14.66
CA ARG A 401 -3.40 -17.32 14.05
C ARG A 401 -2.60 -18.54 14.49
N SER A 402 -1.46 -18.32 15.14
CA SER A 402 -0.57 -19.35 15.67
C SER A 402 -0.69 -19.46 17.19
N ILE A 403 -0.51 -20.67 17.73
CA ILE A 403 -0.19 -20.86 19.16
C ILE A 403 1.33 -20.63 19.28
N PRO A 404 1.82 -19.82 20.23
CA PRO A 404 3.21 -19.37 20.23
C PRO A 404 4.17 -20.54 20.37
N ASN A 405 5.02 -20.72 19.36
CA ASN A 405 6.27 -21.46 19.47
C ASN A 405 7.38 -20.49 19.11
N ILE A 406 8.06 -20.01 20.15
CA ILE A 406 9.25 -19.18 20.07
C ILE A 406 10.38 -20.10 19.64
N ASN A 407 10.94 -19.87 18.46
CA ASN A 407 12.30 -20.25 18.14
C ASN A 407 12.83 -19.29 17.07
N GLU A 408 13.65 -18.36 17.52
CA GLU A 408 14.45 -17.48 16.68
C GLU A 408 15.52 -18.31 15.95
N CYS A 409 15.74 -18.00 14.68
CA CYS A 409 16.79 -18.61 13.87
C CYS A 409 18.09 -17.79 13.99
N PRO A 410 19.23 -18.36 14.43
CA PRO A 410 20.47 -17.64 14.63
C PRO A 410 21.40 -17.84 13.44
N PHE A 411 21.47 -16.89 12.51
CA PHE A 411 22.57 -16.86 11.55
C PHE A 411 22.90 -15.44 11.15
N PHE A 412 24.06 -14.93 11.60
CA PHE A 412 25.02 -14.24 10.73
C PHE A 412 26.43 -14.41 11.30
N ASN A 413 27.32 -14.95 10.48
CA ASN A 413 28.72 -15.22 10.79
C ASN A 413 29.55 -14.16 10.05
N ASN A 414 30.21 -13.27 10.80
CA ASN A 414 31.06 -12.22 10.23
C ASN A 414 32.42 -12.82 9.79
N LYS A 415 32.67 -12.88 8.49
CA LYS A 415 34.04 -12.90 7.96
C LYS A 415 34.25 -11.65 7.12
N VAL A 416 35.20 -10.81 7.54
CA VAL A 416 35.68 -9.63 6.82
C VAL A 416 36.38 -10.11 5.54
N GLY A 417 35.84 -9.73 4.38
CA GLY A 417 36.43 -10.03 3.08
C GLY A 417 37.62 -9.12 2.75
N LYS A 418 38.53 -9.61 1.90
CA LYS A 418 39.61 -8.83 1.27
C LYS A 418 39.10 -8.02 0.05
N GLY A 419 37.90 -7.44 0.13
CA GLY A 419 37.28 -6.67 -0.96
C GLY A 419 37.68 -5.20 -0.95
N GLN A 420 37.40 -4.49 -2.05
CA GLN A 420 37.46 -3.03 -2.11
C GLN A 420 36.52 -2.45 -1.04
N LYS A 421 36.97 -1.43 -0.29
CA LYS A 421 36.17 -0.78 0.76
C LYS A 421 35.58 0.52 0.24
N TYR A 422 34.35 0.80 0.67
CA TYR A 422 33.61 2.00 0.28
C TYR A 422 32.99 2.67 1.52
N PHE A 423 33.06 3.99 1.59
CA PHE A 423 32.36 4.77 2.61
C PHE A 423 31.00 5.30 2.14
N LEU A 424 30.20 5.85 3.06
CA LEU A 424 28.87 6.36 2.75
C LEU A 424 28.93 7.52 1.75
N SER A 425 29.92 8.41 1.86
CA SER A 425 30.12 9.55 0.95
C SER A 425 30.22 9.11 -0.51
N GLN A 426 30.94 8.02 -0.78
CA GLN A 426 31.10 7.45 -2.12
C GLN A 426 29.79 6.82 -2.58
N ILE A 427 29.15 6.03 -1.72
CA ILE A 427 27.94 5.30 -2.09
C ILE A 427 26.80 6.27 -2.43
N ALA A 428 26.68 7.39 -1.69
CA ALA A 428 25.66 8.40 -1.90
C ALA A 428 25.70 9.08 -3.29
N THR A 429 26.82 9.05 -4.03
CA THR A 429 26.89 9.62 -5.39
C THR A 429 26.20 8.74 -6.44
N HIS A 430 25.96 7.46 -6.14
CA HIS A 430 25.47 6.45 -7.06
C HIS A 430 23.94 6.27 -6.96
N THR A 431 23.20 7.33 -7.31
CA THR A 431 21.73 7.37 -7.26
C THR A 431 21.04 7.55 -8.62
N ASN A 432 21.79 7.58 -9.72
CA ASN A 432 21.28 7.89 -11.06
C ASN A 432 21.93 7.03 -12.15
N ALA A 433 21.49 7.16 -13.40
CA ALA A 433 21.98 6.33 -14.50
C ALA A 433 23.42 6.66 -14.93
N GLU A 434 23.86 7.91 -14.74
CA GLU A 434 25.20 8.39 -15.09
C GLU A 434 26.26 7.81 -14.16
N ASN A 435 26.03 7.91 -12.84
CA ASN A 435 26.93 7.38 -11.83
C ASN A 435 26.71 5.89 -11.58
N GLY A 436 25.54 5.35 -11.93
CA GLY A 436 25.10 4.02 -11.56
C GLY A 436 24.29 4.01 -10.26
N TYR A 437 23.62 2.89 -9.99
CA TYR A 437 22.74 2.69 -8.85
C TYR A 437 23.38 1.73 -7.86
N TRP A 438 23.87 2.24 -6.73
CA TRP A 438 24.50 1.43 -5.70
C TRP A 438 23.67 1.39 -4.42
N LEU A 439 23.83 0.36 -3.60
CA LEU A 439 23.23 0.27 -2.27
C LEU A 439 24.06 -0.63 -1.35
N ILE A 440 23.87 -0.47 -0.04
CA ILE A 440 24.49 -1.34 0.98
C ILE A 440 23.48 -2.40 1.40
N LEU A 441 23.91 -3.67 1.42
CA LEU A 441 23.20 -4.77 2.07
C LEU A 441 24.18 -5.54 2.96
N ASP A 442 23.87 -5.60 4.25
CA ASP A 442 24.62 -6.32 5.28
C ASP A 442 26.13 -6.02 5.20
N LYS A 443 26.46 -4.72 5.25
CA LYS A 443 27.84 -4.19 5.14
C LYS A 443 28.56 -4.55 3.84
N SER A 444 27.86 -4.98 2.80
CA SER A 444 28.41 -5.18 1.45
C SER A 444 27.81 -4.16 0.49
N VAL A 445 28.61 -3.67 -0.46
CA VAL A 445 28.16 -2.71 -1.48
C VAL A 445 27.88 -3.42 -2.79
N TYR A 446 26.75 -3.09 -3.41
CA TYR A 446 26.28 -3.70 -4.65
C TYR A 446 26.00 -2.64 -5.72
N ASP A 447 26.52 -2.85 -6.92
CA ASP A 447 26.09 -2.11 -8.12
C ASP A 447 24.94 -2.87 -8.81
N ILE A 448 23.74 -2.36 -8.61
CA ILE A 448 22.50 -2.98 -9.12
C ILE A 448 22.03 -2.35 -10.44
N THR A 449 22.84 -1.51 -11.09
CA THR A 449 22.44 -0.77 -12.30
C THR A 449 21.86 -1.70 -13.38
N LYS A 450 22.54 -2.81 -13.65
CA LYS A 450 22.11 -3.82 -14.64
C LYS A 450 21.00 -4.75 -14.14
N PHE A 451 20.75 -4.77 -12.83
CA PHE A 451 19.71 -5.60 -12.20
C PHE A 451 18.39 -4.87 -12.08
N LEU A 452 18.40 -3.53 -12.00
CA LEU A 452 17.25 -2.70 -11.68
C LEU A 452 16.01 -3.06 -12.52
N THR A 453 16.17 -3.13 -13.84
CA THR A 453 15.08 -3.46 -14.78
C THR A 453 14.61 -4.92 -14.73
N LYS A 454 15.40 -5.80 -14.11
CA LYS A 454 15.12 -7.23 -13.94
C LYS A 454 14.49 -7.55 -12.59
N HIS A 455 14.41 -6.59 -11.67
CA HIS A 455 13.91 -6.82 -10.33
C HIS A 455 12.41 -7.19 -10.35
N PRO A 456 12.02 -8.35 -9.78
CA PRO A 456 10.61 -8.76 -9.74
C PRO A 456 9.71 -7.79 -8.99
N GLY A 457 10.24 -7.11 -7.96
CA GLY A 457 9.54 -6.07 -7.21
C GLY A 457 9.50 -4.71 -7.91
N GLY A 458 9.97 -4.60 -9.15
CA GLY A 458 9.98 -3.34 -9.91
C GLY A 458 11.14 -2.41 -9.55
N GLN A 459 11.32 -1.37 -10.36
CA GLN A 459 12.46 -0.44 -10.23
C GLN A 459 12.24 0.60 -9.13
N VAL A 460 10.99 1.06 -8.95
CA VAL A 460 10.61 2.14 -8.02
C VAL A 460 11.04 1.79 -6.60
N VAL A 461 10.73 0.58 -6.14
CA VAL A 461 11.02 0.15 -4.76
C VAL A 461 12.52 0.10 -4.46
N ILE A 462 13.36 -0.13 -5.48
CA ILE A 462 14.81 -0.12 -5.31
C ILE A 462 15.38 1.30 -5.43
N LYS A 463 14.92 2.09 -6.42
CA LYS A 463 15.35 3.49 -6.60
C LYS A 463 15.06 4.36 -5.38
N MET A 464 14.12 3.98 -4.52
CA MET A 464 13.89 4.63 -3.22
C MET A 464 15.05 4.45 -2.20
N HIS A 465 16.02 3.57 -2.47
CA HIS A 465 17.07 3.16 -1.53
C HIS A 465 18.48 3.19 -2.13
N VAL A 466 18.64 3.68 -3.35
CA VAL A 466 19.97 3.80 -3.96
C VAL A 466 20.76 4.90 -3.24
N GLY A 467 22.07 4.72 -3.14
CA GLY A 467 22.95 5.59 -2.35
C GLY A 467 22.84 5.41 -0.83
N LEU A 468 22.10 4.39 -0.35
CA LEU A 468 21.78 4.20 1.06
C LEU A 468 22.04 2.76 1.54
N ASP A 469 21.96 2.55 2.85
CA ASP A 469 21.84 1.23 3.45
C ASP A 469 20.39 0.73 3.42
N ALA A 470 20.16 -0.29 2.58
CA ALA A 470 18.86 -0.93 2.36
C ALA A 470 18.72 -2.27 3.10
N THR A 471 19.64 -2.57 4.04
CA THR A 471 19.70 -3.87 4.73
C THR A 471 18.40 -4.20 5.46
N LYS A 472 17.81 -3.20 6.13
CA LYS A 472 16.58 -3.38 6.91
C LYS A 472 15.41 -3.74 6.00
N GLU A 473 15.26 -3.03 4.91
CA GLU A 473 14.21 -3.19 3.91
C GLU A 473 14.36 -4.55 3.22
N PHE A 474 15.58 -4.91 2.83
CA PHE A 474 15.92 -6.21 2.24
C PHE A 474 15.58 -7.38 3.18
N LYS A 475 15.82 -7.22 4.49
CA LYS A 475 15.41 -8.19 5.52
C LYS A 475 13.89 -8.26 5.67
N ARG A 476 13.19 -7.13 5.77
CA ARG A 476 11.72 -7.06 6.00
C ARG A 476 10.89 -7.66 4.87
N VAL A 477 11.38 -7.58 3.62
CA VAL A 477 10.74 -8.24 2.47
C VAL A 477 11.14 -9.72 2.33
N GLY A 478 11.97 -10.25 3.23
CA GLY A 478 12.37 -11.65 3.29
C GLY A 478 13.42 -12.06 2.25
N HIS A 479 14.21 -11.13 1.72
CA HIS A 479 15.26 -11.50 0.77
C HIS A 479 16.44 -12.24 1.41
N THR A 480 16.62 -12.14 2.72
CA THR A 480 17.71 -12.84 3.45
C THR A 480 17.47 -14.34 3.67
N VAL A 481 16.22 -14.82 3.55
CA VAL A 481 15.91 -16.25 3.75
C VAL A 481 15.96 -17.06 2.45
N SER A 482 15.99 -16.39 1.28
CA SER A 482 16.01 -17.07 -0.01
C SER A 482 17.43 -17.24 -0.54
N SER A 483 17.91 -18.50 -0.57
CA SER A 483 19.23 -18.84 -1.13
C SER A 483 19.38 -18.46 -2.61
N ALA A 484 18.28 -18.51 -3.38
CA ALA A 484 18.25 -18.08 -4.78
C ALA A 484 18.46 -16.56 -4.90
N VAL A 485 17.79 -15.76 -4.06
CA VAL A 485 17.96 -14.30 -4.03
C VAL A 485 19.38 -13.94 -3.59
N LEU A 486 19.90 -14.59 -2.54
CA LEU A 486 21.27 -14.39 -2.08
C LEU A 486 22.32 -14.79 -3.14
N SER A 487 22.08 -15.85 -3.92
CA SER A 487 22.98 -16.25 -5.01
C SER A 487 22.93 -15.27 -6.18
N MET A 488 21.75 -14.74 -6.50
CA MET A 488 21.57 -13.74 -7.55
C MET A 488 22.26 -12.42 -7.22
N ILE A 489 22.05 -11.88 -6.00
CA ILE A 489 22.57 -10.57 -5.61
C ILE A 489 24.10 -10.57 -5.48
N LYS A 490 24.72 -11.70 -5.13
CA LYS A 490 26.19 -11.85 -5.04
C LYS A 490 26.92 -11.45 -6.32
N LYS A 491 26.31 -11.63 -7.49
CA LYS A 491 26.90 -11.27 -8.80
C LYS A 491 27.09 -9.76 -8.98
N TYR A 492 26.41 -8.96 -8.16
CA TYR A 492 26.40 -7.50 -8.22
C TYR A 492 27.24 -6.87 -7.10
N LYS A 493 27.85 -7.69 -6.22
CA LYS A 493 28.70 -7.19 -5.13
C LYS A 493 29.99 -6.59 -5.73
N ILE A 494 30.30 -5.35 -5.35
CA ILE A 494 31.51 -4.65 -5.79
C ILE A 494 32.52 -4.44 -4.66
N GLY A 495 32.09 -4.55 -3.40
CA GLY A 495 32.98 -4.45 -2.25
C GLY A 495 32.27 -4.48 -0.92
N ASP A 496 32.95 -4.00 0.12
CA ASP A 496 32.47 -3.97 1.50
C ASP A 496 32.24 -2.52 1.95
N PHE A 497 31.14 -2.28 2.65
CA PHE A 497 30.83 -1.00 3.26
C PHE A 497 31.65 -0.83 4.54
N MET A 498 32.32 0.30 4.65
CA MET A 498 33.14 0.66 5.77
C MET A 498 32.48 1.81 6.53
N MET A 499 32.18 1.58 7.80
CA MET A 499 31.88 2.67 8.73
C MET A 499 33.20 3.17 9.31
N PRO A 500 33.49 4.48 9.29
CA PRO A 500 34.64 5.04 9.97
C PRO A 500 34.66 4.67 11.47
N VAL A 501 35.86 4.52 12.03
CA VAL A 501 36.06 4.19 13.44
C VAL A 501 36.90 5.30 14.01
N PHE A 502 36.33 6.02 14.97
CA PHE A 502 36.99 7.10 15.69
C PHE A 502 37.19 6.67 17.13
N LEU A 503 38.32 7.04 17.74
CA LEU A 503 38.55 6.79 19.16
C LEU A 503 37.98 7.91 20.04
N ASP A 504 37.80 9.10 19.48
CA ASP A 504 37.17 10.24 20.13
C ASP A 504 35.63 10.16 20.05
N LYS A 505 34.94 10.46 21.16
CA LYS A 505 33.48 10.36 21.25
C LYS A 505 32.75 11.51 20.58
N GLU A 506 33.31 12.72 20.61
CA GLU A 506 32.68 13.88 19.98
C GLU A 506 32.70 13.73 18.46
N LEU A 507 33.82 13.27 17.90
CA LEU A 507 33.93 12.88 16.48
C LEU A 507 32.96 11.78 16.07
N GLN A 508 32.80 10.74 16.90
CA GLN A 508 31.82 9.69 16.62
C GLN A 508 30.40 10.27 16.50
N ILE A 509 30.03 11.18 17.40
CA ILE A 509 28.72 11.84 17.41
C ILE A 509 28.58 12.75 16.20
N ALA A 510 29.59 13.58 15.91
CA ALA A 510 29.58 14.52 14.80
C ALA A 510 29.47 13.80 13.45
N HIS A 511 30.34 12.81 13.18
CA HIS A 511 30.25 11.99 11.97
C HIS A 511 28.90 11.28 11.86
N LYS A 512 28.37 10.71 12.96
CA LYS A 512 27.05 10.06 12.95
C LYS A 512 25.95 11.05 12.55
N ASN A 513 25.97 12.28 13.05
CA ASN A 513 25.00 13.31 12.68
C ASN A 513 25.11 13.65 11.18
N TRP A 514 26.33 13.84 10.67
CA TRP A 514 26.58 14.08 9.24
C TRP A 514 26.16 12.92 8.33
N SER A 515 26.44 11.67 8.72
CA SER A 515 26.00 10.49 7.97
C SER A 515 24.48 10.35 7.97
N ASN A 516 23.81 10.69 9.08
CA ASN A 516 22.34 10.72 9.14
C ASN A 516 21.76 11.81 8.24
N ALA A 517 22.36 13.00 8.22
CA ALA A 517 21.97 14.10 7.34
C ALA A 517 22.11 13.70 5.87
N LEU A 518 23.26 13.13 5.49
CA LEU A 518 23.54 12.66 4.13
C LEU A 518 22.54 11.58 3.71
N SER A 519 22.25 10.63 4.60
CA SER A 519 21.29 9.56 4.33
C SER A 519 19.87 10.11 4.15
N LEU A 520 19.43 11.02 5.03
CA LEU A 520 18.11 11.63 4.93
C LEU A 520 17.97 12.45 3.64
N CYS A 521 18.95 13.31 3.33
CA CYS A 521 18.96 14.12 2.11
C CYS A 521 18.95 13.25 0.84
N THR A 522 19.73 12.16 0.83
CA THR A 522 19.75 11.19 -0.26
C THR A 522 18.39 10.47 -0.42
N GLU A 523 17.75 10.08 0.69
CA GLU A 523 16.42 9.46 0.69
C GLU A 523 15.34 10.42 0.15
N MET A 524 15.38 11.70 0.56
CA MET A 524 14.47 12.75 0.08
C MET A 524 14.65 13.01 -1.41
N LEU A 525 15.89 13.12 -1.90
CA LEU A 525 16.19 13.33 -3.31
C LEU A 525 15.71 12.14 -4.15
N ASN A 526 15.90 10.90 -3.69
CA ASN A 526 15.37 9.72 -4.35
C ASN A 526 13.83 9.77 -4.46
N ALA A 527 13.15 10.15 -3.38
CA ALA A 527 11.70 10.29 -3.34
C ALA A 527 11.19 11.41 -4.26
N PHE A 528 11.90 12.54 -4.29
CA PHE A 528 11.61 13.69 -5.15
C PHE A 528 11.74 13.32 -6.63
N ILE A 529 12.87 12.72 -7.05
CA ILE A 529 13.12 12.32 -8.45
C ILE A 529 12.11 11.27 -8.92
N LEU A 530 11.71 10.35 -8.04
CA LEU A 530 10.71 9.32 -8.37
C LEU A 530 9.28 9.84 -8.44
N ASP A 531 9.03 11.05 -7.95
CA ASP A 531 7.71 11.62 -7.95
C ASP A 531 7.26 11.96 -9.38
N THR A 532 6.16 11.34 -9.81
CA THR A 532 5.63 11.52 -11.17
C THR A 532 4.86 12.81 -11.34
N SER A 533 4.59 13.60 -10.29
CA SER A 533 4.04 14.96 -10.47
C SER A 533 5.03 15.88 -11.19
N ILE A 534 6.32 15.58 -11.12
CA ILE A 534 7.41 16.36 -11.72
C ILE A 534 7.77 15.87 -13.13
N ASN A 535 7.63 14.57 -13.39
CA ASN A 535 8.07 13.94 -14.64
C ASN A 535 6.99 13.95 -15.74
N ASP A 536 7.38 14.05 -17.02
CA ASP A 536 6.50 14.06 -18.20
C ASP A 536 5.82 12.72 -18.54
N LYS A 537 5.56 11.87 -17.54
CA LYS A 537 4.88 10.58 -17.75
C LYS A 537 3.39 10.73 -17.49
N GLU A 538 2.58 10.21 -18.43
CA GLU A 538 1.12 10.26 -18.42
C GLU A 538 0.54 9.74 -17.11
N LEU A 539 -0.26 10.56 -16.42
CA LEU A 539 -0.93 10.22 -15.16
C LEU A 539 -2.29 9.50 -15.38
N ILE A 540 -2.83 9.53 -16.60
CA ILE A 540 -4.17 9.03 -16.97
C ILE A 540 -4.13 8.39 -18.37
N LEU A 541 -4.94 7.34 -18.60
CA LEU A 541 -5.08 6.63 -19.90
C LEU A 541 -5.63 7.49 -21.05
N LEU A 542 -6.09 8.71 -20.79
CA LEU A 542 -6.50 9.66 -21.81
C LEU A 542 -5.25 10.35 -22.36
N GLN A 543 -4.68 9.77 -23.43
CA GLN A 543 -3.54 10.28 -24.22
C GLN A 543 -3.34 11.78 -23.98
N GLU A 544 -2.34 12.12 -23.18
CA GLU A 544 -1.96 13.51 -23.02
C GLU A 544 -1.28 13.87 -24.34
N GLN A 545 -1.91 14.76 -25.12
CA GLN A 545 -1.23 15.36 -26.25
C GLN A 545 0.06 16.00 -25.72
N LYS A 546 1.15 15.87 -26.47
CA LYS A 546 2.37 16.65 -26.26
C LYS A 546 2.02 18.14 -26.37
N GLU A 547 1.51 18.70 -25.31
CA GLU A 547 1.38 20.14 -25.11
C GLU A 547 2.50 20.56 -24.17
N ASP A 548 3.13 21.71 -24.47
CA ASP A 548 4.19 22.32 -23.65
C ASP A 548 3.68 22.79 -22.25
N MET A 549 2.47 22.39 -21.83
CA MET A 549 1.75 22.87 -20.64
C MET A 549 1.31 21.70 -19.74
N LEU A 550 1.59 21.80 -18.43
CA LEU A 550 1.15 20.81 -17.42
C LEU A 550 -0.39 20.72 -17.36
N SER A 551 -0.95 19.51 -17.27
CA SER A 551 -2.39 19.32 -17.04
C SER A 551 -2.84 19.86 -15.67
N PRO A 552 -4.13 20.24 -15.48
CA PRO A 552 -4.63 20.73 -14.19
C PRO A 552 -4.35 19.79 -13.01
N LEU A 553 -4.54 18.48 -13.20
CA LEU A 553 -4.20 17.49 -12.19
C LEU A 553 -2.70 17.51 -11.85
N LYS A 554 -1.82 17.57 -12.86
CA LYS A 554 -0.37 17.62 -12.63
C LYS A 554 0.04 18.87 -11.85
N GLN A 555 -0.62 20.01 -12.06
CA GLN A 555 -0.38 21.23 -11.27
C GLN A 555 -0.76 21.07 -9.81
N VAL A 556 -1.94 20.51 -9.51
CA VAL A 556 -2.37 20.28 -8.11
C VAL A 556 -1.41 19.33 -7.41
N LEU A 557 -1.05 18.21 -8.05
CA LEU A 557 -0.10 17.25 -7.48
C LEU A 557 1.32 17.84 -7.31
N SER A 558 1.71 18.80 -8.15
CA SER A 558 2.99 19.52 -8.05
C SER A 558 2.99 20.52 -6.91
N LEU A 559 1.87 21.23 -6.69
CA LEU A 559 1.70 22.13 -5.55
C LEU A 559 1.71 21.34 -4.22
N ASP A 560 1.01 20.21 -4.15
CA ASP A 560 1.02 19.34 -2.98
C ASP A 560 2.43 18.84 -2.66
N LEU A 561 3.22 18.50 -3.69
CA LEU A 561 4.62 18.15 -3.54
C LEU A 561 5.43 19.31 -2.95
N LEU A 562 5.30 20.54 -3.45
CA LEU A 562 6.02 21.72 -2.94
C LEU A 562 5.67 22.00 -1.47
N VAL A 563 4.39 21.99 -1.14
CA VAL A 563 3.92 22.20 0.25
C VAL A 563 4.50 21.14 1.19
N ARG A 564 4.50 19.87 0.76
CA ARG A 564 5.10 18.77 1.51
C ARG A 564 6.62 18.92 1.64
N PHE A 565 7.29 19.28 0.56
CA PHE A 565 8.73 19.50 0.55
C PHE A 565 9.12 20.54 1.62
N LYS A 566 8.36 21.64 1.68
CA LYS A 566 8.54 22.66 2.71
C LYS A 566 8.25 22.14 4.12
N LYS A 567 7.07 21.54 4.34
CA LYS A 567 6.58 21.22 5.70
C LYS A 567 7.22 19.99 6.32
N GLU A 568 7.39 18.91 5.57
CA GLU A 568 7.87 17.64 6.12
C GLU A 568 9.39 17.48 5.93
N TYR A 569 9.85 17.85 4.75
CA TYR A 569 11.18 17.51 4.25
C TYR A 569 12.22 18.51 4.72
N LEU A 570 12.01 19.81 4.46
CA LEU A 570 12.92 20.85 4.94
C LEU A 570 12.96 20.90 6.47
N GLU A 571 11.83 20.81 7.17
CA GLU A 571 11.84 20.79 8.64
C GLU A 571 12.67 19.63 9.23
N SER A 572 12.50 18.43 8.70
CA SER A 572 13.26 17.25 9.15
C SER A 572 14.76 17.43 8.89
N LEU A 573 15.09 17.97 7.72
CA LEU A 573 16.46 18.26 7.33
C LEU A 573 17.09 19.31 8.25
N PHE A 574 16.39 20.42 8.55
CA PHE A 574 16.86 21.45 9.47
C PHE A 574 17.14 20.89 10.86
N LYS A 575 16.23 20.09 11.43
CA LYS A 575 16.44 19.44 12.74
C LYS A 575 17.69 18.57 12.78
N ILE A 576 18.07 17.93 11.68
CA ILE A 576 19.29 17.11 11.61
C ILE A 576 20.53 17.98 11.35
N ILE A 577 20.43 19.00 10.50
CA ILE A 577 21.53 19.96 10.27
C ILE A 577 21.86 20.72 11.55
N GLU A 578 20.86 21.18 12.31
CA GLU A 578 21.07 21.79 13.64
C GLU A 578 21.84 20.87 14.58
N LYS A 579 21.60 19.55 14.53
CA LYS A 579 22.38 18.56 15.30
C LYS A 579 23.82 18.40 14.80
N CYS A 580 24.07 18.66 13.52
CA CYS A 580 25.43 18.70 12.97
C CYS A 580 26.18 19.98 13.39
N ILE A 581 25.45 21.06 13.67
CA ILE A 581 26.00 22.38 14.04
C ILE A 581 26.16 22.52 15.56
N THR A 582 25.36 21.81 16.37
CA THR A 582 25.40 21.89 17.86
C THR A 582 26.48 21.03 18.51
N THR A 583 27.31 20.35 17.73
CA THR A 583 28.60 19.83 18.22
C THR A 583 29.57 21.00 18.41
N ASN A 584 30.53 20.94 19.36
CA ASN A 584 31.52 21.99 19.65
C ASN A 584 32.48 22.36 18.47
N LEU A 585 32.16 21.94 17.25
CA LEU A 585 32.94 22.03 16.02
C LEU A 585 32.36 23.04 15.02
N VAL A 586 31.29 23.77 15.35
CA VAL A 586 30.62 24.71 14.42
C VAL A 586 30.14 25.97 15.16
N SER A 587 30.32 27.16 14.57
CA SER A 587 30.12 28.46 15.23
C SER A 587 28.65 28.95 15.32
N GLU A 588 28.34 29.84 16.27
CA GLU A 588 26.99 30.41 16.49
C GLU A 588 26.44 31.23 15.30
N ASP A 589 27.32 31.83 14.47
CA ASP A 589 26.92 32.60 13.26
C ASP A 589 26.27 31.71 12.18
N MET A 590 26.65 30.43 12.12
CA MET A 590 26.07 29.43 11.21
C MET A 590 24.61 29.09 11.55
N ILE A 591 24.29 29.02 12.85
CA ILE A 591 22.94 28.75 13.34
C ILE A 591 21.99 29.84 12.82
N LEU A 592 22.44 31.11 12.84
CA LEU A 592 21.66 32.25 12.39
C LEU A 592 21.38 32.21 10.87
N LYS A 593 22.31 31.74 10.04
CA LYS A 593 22.12 31.65 8.57
C LYS A 593 21.13 30.55 8.15
N VAL A 594 21.18 29.38 8.80
CA VAL A 594 20.18 28.32 8.62
C VAL A 594 18.78 28.78 9.05
N HIS A 595 18.70 29.54 10.16
CA HIS A 595 17.45 30.15 10.62
C HIS A 595 16.93 31.25 9.68
N THR A 596 17.81 32.03 9.05
CA THR A 596 17.42 33.06 8.07
C THR A 596 16.78 32.42 6.83
N TYR A 597 17.35 31.32 6.33
CA TYR A 597 16.79 30.59 5.19
C TYR A 597 15.41 29.96 5.49
N LYS A 598 15.19 29.46 6.72
CA LYS A 598 13.87 29.01 7.17
C LYS A 598 12.82 30.11 7.03
N ASN A 599 13.17 31.34 7.37
CA ASN A 599 12.28 32.49 7.26
C ASN A 599 12.01 32.91 5.80
N ASP A 600 12.99 32.79 4.90
CA ASP A 600 12.81 33.09 3.47
C ASP A 600 11.95 32.04 2.75
N ALA A 601 12.11 30.76 3.08
CA ALA A 601 11.22 29.68 2.61
C ALA A 601 9.78 29.84 3.12
N ASP A 602 9.59 30.49 4.28
CA ASP A 602 8.29 30.80 4.85
C ASP A 602 7.56 31.95 4.16
N ASN A 603 8.28 32.88 3.54
CA ASN A 603 7.73 34.07 2.86
C ASN A 603 7.19 33.82 1.43
N ASP A 604 7.45 32.64 0.85
CA ASP A 604 7.08 32.29 -0.54
C ASP A 604 5.61 31.80 -0.68
N GLU A 605 4.73 32.23 0.23
CA GLU A 605 3.32 31.88 0.20
C GLU A 605 2.53 32.97 -0.54
N THR A 606 2.13 32.70 -1.79
CA THR A 606 0.82 33.08 -2.38
C THR A 606 0.72 32.95 -3.90
N ASN A 607 1.77 32.59 -4.65
CA ASN A 607 1.69 32.57 -6.11
C ASN A 607 1.43 31.18 -6.71
N ASN A 608 0.20 30.94 -7.18
CA ASN A 608 -0.23 29.68 -7.82
C ASN A 608 0.06 29.63 -9.34
N ASP A 609 0.98 30.46 -9.86
CA ASP A 609 1.30 30.50 -11.29
C ASP A 609 2.09 29.25 -11.72
N ARG A 610 1.76 28.70 -12.90
CA ARG A 610 2.30 27.44 -13.44
C ARG A 610 3.80 27.51 -13.71
N ASN A 611 4.27 28.65 -14.21
CA ASN A 611 5.70 28.88 -14.46
C ASN A 611 6.48 28.93 -13.14
N PHE A 612 5.86 29.49 -12.09
CA PHE A 612 6.45 29.56 -10.76
C PHE A 612 6.63 28.15 -10.15
N VAL A 613 5.61 27.29 -10.24
CA VAL A 613 5.68 25.92 -9.71
C VAL A 613 6.80 25.11 -10.36
N SER A 614 6.90 25.12 -11.69
CA SER A 614 7.95 24.37 -12.39
C SER A 614 9.35 24.93 -12.10
N GLN A 615 9.50 26.25 -12.04
CA GLN A 615 10.78 26.89 -11.68
C GLN A 615 11.17 26.57 -10.23
N LYS A 616 10.20 26.58 -9.30
CA LYS A 616 10.43 26.26 -7.90
C LYS A 616 10.86 24.81 -7.70
N ILE A 617 10.21 23.86 -8.38
CA ILE A 617 10.59 22.43 -8.34
C ILE A 617 12.04 22.24 -8.83
N ASN A 618 12.42 22.89 -9.94
CA ASN A 618 13.80 22.82 -10.42
C ASN A 618 14.78 23.43 -9.40
N LYS A 619 14.41 24.54 -8.75
CA LYS A 619 15.22 25.15 -7.67
C LYS A 619 15.34 24.21 -6.47
N ASP A 620 14.27 23.55 -6.04
CA ASP A 620 14.29 22.60 -4.92
C ASP A 620 15.15 21.36 -5.23
N GLU A 621 15.14 20.87 -6.49
CA GLU A 621 16.03 19.80 -6.94
C GLU A 621 17.50 20.22 -6.92
N ILE A 622 17.81 21.41 -7.44
CA ILE A 622 19.17 21.98 -7.41
C ILE A 622 19.62 22.11 -5.96
N PHE A 623 18.77 22.68 -5.09
CA PHE A 623 19.02 22.82 -3.66
C PHE A 623 19.38 21.47 -3.00
N LEU A 624 18.56 20.43 -3.19
CA LEU A 624 18.83 19.11 -2.62
C LEU A 624 20.13 18.50 -3.14
N ASN A 625 20.42 18.66 -4.44
CA ASN A 625 21.66 18.17 -5.03
C ASN A 625 22.89 18.91 -4.47
N THR A 626 22.82 20.24 -4.38
CA THR A 626 23.90 21.06 -3.80
C THR A 626 24.12 20.65 -2.34
N LEU A 627 23.08 20.60 -1.52
CA LEU A 627 23.19 20.19 -0.12
C LEU A 627 23.78 18.79 0.02
N LYS A 628 23.32 17.84 -0.80
CA LYS A 628 23.86 16.47 -0.82
C LYS A 628 25.36 16.47 -1.13
N ASN A 629 25.82 17.27 -2.08
CA ASN A 629 27.24 17.38 -2.41
C ASN A 629 28.07 17.91 -1.24
N GLU A 630 27.57 18.91 -0.51
CA GLU A 630 28.25 19.44 0.68
C GLU A 630 28.26 18.43 1.83
N LEU A 631 27.14 17.71 2.03
CA LEU A 631 27.07 16.58 2.97
C LEU A 631 28.06 15.46 2.62
N ILE A 632 28.30 15.20 1.35
CA ILE A 632 29.33 14.26 0.87
C ILE A 632 30.73 14.76 1.24
N LYS A 633 31.06 16.02 0.94
CA LYS A 633 32.37 16.60 1.30
C LYS A 633 32.62 16.55 2.81
N GLY A 634 31.62 16.89 3.62
CA GLY A 634 31.71 16.80 5.08
C GLY A 634 31.98 15.37 5.57
N ASN A 635 31.28 14.37 5.03
CA ASN A 635 31.57 12.96 5.35
C ASN A 635 32.99 12.56 4.91
N GLN A 636 33.46 13.00 3.73
CA GLN A 636 34.82 12.71 3.25
C GLN A 636 35.91 13.26 4.17
N ILE A 637 35.71 14.44 4.76
CA ILE A 637 36.64 14.99 5.76
C ILE A 637 36.73 14.04 6.95
N TYR A 638 35.61 13.68 7.57
CA TYR A 638 35.62 12.75 8.70
C TYR A 638 36.23 11.39 8.34
N GLU A 639 35.94 10.86 7.15
CA GLU A 639 36.45 9.57 6.68
C GLU A 639 37.99 9.53 6.58
N GLN A 640 38.67 10.69 6.39
CA GLN A 640 40.14 10.78 6.41
C GLN A 640 40.75 10.45 7.78
N TYR A 641 40.00 10.65 8.86
CA TYR A 641 40.44 10.39 10.25
C TYR A 641 40.18 8.96 10.71
N HIS A 642 39.71 8.08 9.81
CA HIS A 642 39.46 6.68 10.13
C HIS A 642 40.72 5.99 10.69
N GLY A 643 40.63 5.48 11.93
CA GLY A 643 41.70 4.71 12.56
C GLY A 643 42.86 5.52 13.14
N MET A 644 42.78 6.86 13.13
CA MET A 644 43.75 7.73 13.81
C MET A 644 43.65 7.63 15.33
N ASN A 645 44.78 7.81 16.02
CA ASN A 645 44.83 7.83 17.48
C ASN A 645 44.42 9.22 18.03
N PRO A 646 44.00 9.34 19.31
CA PRO A 646 43.50 10.60 19.87
C PRO A 646 44.50 11.76 19.80
N TYR A 647 45.81 11.49 19.85
CA TYR A 647 46.87 12.49 19.80
C TYR A 647 47.11 13.05 18.38
N GLU A 648 46.98 12.19 17.36
CA GLU A 648 46.99 12.60 15.94
C GLU A 648 45.79 13.50 15.61
N PHE A 649 44.65 13.26 16.26
CA PHE A 649 43.44 14.05 16.06
C PHE A 649 43.52 15.44 16.71
N GLU A 650 44.05 15.54 17.93
CA GLU A 650 44.16 16.80 18.69
C GLU A 650 44.99 17.86 17.94
N LEU A 651 45.95 17.42 17.11
CA LEU A 651 46.78 18.28 16.25
C LEU A 651 46.06 18.81 15.00
N LEU A 652 44.97 18.17 14.58
CA LEU A 652 44.26 18.43 13.32
C LEU A 652 42.81 18.92 13.53
N HIS A 653 42.37 19.02 14.79
CA HIS A 653 41.00 19.41 15.17
C HIS A 653 40.57 20.74 14.52
N ASN A 654 41.42 21.76 14.59
CA ASN A 654 41.14 23.08 14.02
C ASN A 654 41.04 23.06 12.47
N ASP A 655 41.80 22.18 11.81
CA ASP A 655 41.80 22.04 10.34
C ASP A 655 40.54 21.31 9.85
N VAL A 656 39.95 20.42 10.66
CA VAL A 656 38.63 19.82 10.40
C VAL A 656 37.53 20.87 10.52
N GLU A 657 37.56 21.65 11.60
CA GLU A 657 36.60 22.70 11.88
C GLU A 657 36.62 23.76 10.75
N GLU A 658 37.79 24.26 10.35
CA GLU A 658 37.92 25.23 9.25
C GLU A 658 37.36 24.70 7.93
N LYS A 659 37.65 23.45 7.55
CA LYS A 659 37.15 22.84 6.30
C LYS A 659 35.64 22.59 6.30
N LEU A 660 35.06 22.23 7.45
CA LEU A 660 33.61 22.08 7.59
C LEU A 660 32.91 23.44 7.55
N ILE A 661 33.53 24.47 8.14
CA ILE A 661 33.06 25.85 8.07
C ILE A 661 33.11 26.36 6.61
N GLU A 662 34.20 26.10 5.88
CA GLU A 662 34.35 26.48 4.47
C GLU A 662 33.27 25.84 3.58
N ILE A 663 33.04 24.52 3.68
CA ILE A 663 31.99 23.78 2.95
C ILE A 663 30.60 24.39 3.17
N ILE A 664 30.25 24.64 4.44
CA ILE A 664 28.94 25.20 4.78
C ILE A 664 28.87 26.68 4.36
N THR A 665 29.98 27.42 4.38
CA THR A 665 30.03 28.83 3.96
C THR A 665 29.88 28.95 2.45
N ASP A 666 30.62 28.18 1.67
CA ASP A 666 30.52 28.09 0.20
C ASP A 666 29.11 27.70 -0.23
N TYR A 667 28.51 26.73 0.48
CA TYR A 667 27.12 26.37 0.30
C TYR A 667 26.20 27.58 0.46
N LEU A 668 26.27 28.26 1.61
CA LEU A 668 25.40 29.38 1.94
C LEU A 668 25.63 30.59 1.02
N GLU A 669 26.87 30.84 0.57
CA GLU A 669 27.21 31.91 -0.37
C GLU A 669 26.73 31.62 -1.80
N SER A 670 26.86 30.37 -2.28
CA SER A 670 26.32 29.96 -3.58
C SER A 670 24.81 30.19 -3.66
N GLN A 671 24.09 29.97 -2.56
CA GLN A 671 22.64 30.18 -2.47
C GLN A 671 22.27 31.68 -2.38
N LYS A 672 23.10 32.52 -1.76
CA LYS A 672 22.87 33.97 -1.68
C LYS A 672 22.97 34.66 -3.05
N GLN A 673 23.85 34.18 -3.92
CA GLN A 673 23.98 34.67 -5.31
C GLN A 673 22.78 34.31 -6.19
N GLU A 674 22.10 33.19 -5.93
CA GLU A 674 20.88 32.77 -6.63
C GLU A 674 19.60 33.46 -6.14
N ILE A 675 19.56 33.95 -4.90
CA ILE A 675 18.41 34.69 -4.33
C ILE A 675 18.39 36.16 -4.80
N THR A 676 19.57 36.71 -5.13
CA THR A 676 19.70 38.11 -5.56
C THR A 676 19.39 38.30 -7.06
N ASN A 677 19.31 37.21 -7.84
CA ASN A 677 18.92 37.15 -9.25
C ASN A 677 17.48 36.61 -9.39
#